data_AF-A0A939AYU0-F1
#
_entry.id   AF-A0A939AYU0-F1
#
_cell.length_a   1.000
_cell.length_b   1.000
_cell.length_c   1.000
_cell.angle_alpha   90.00
_cell.angle_beta   90.00
_cell.angle_gamma   90.00
#
_symmetry.space_group_name_H-M   'P 1'
#
loop_
_entity.id
_entity.type
_entity.pdbx_description
1 polymer ?
#
loop_
_entity_poly.entity_id
_entity_poly.type
_entity_poly.pdbx_seq_one_letter_code
_entity_poly.pdbx_strand_id
1 'polypeptide(L)'
;MTSSPMSRLFASLVVAATIVASLPGYAIAKTTPTPFVRSAAVYLWGGAALNGNLKALSKFDLLVLGSETQVYNRSFFADIRALNPDILILAYVPTVSWNDAFWNDPLHQKMFPNIRPEWWLRDAQGNQKSVWPNTRALNLNSGWTEYLASHVKNDLLPTGYWDGIFYDEVQDSISWTGATDVNRDGADDTPAQADALWAQNYKRLFETTRRMIGEEVILITNGSSNAAFAPFVNGRMFETFPSSHNTLAEWQNRARDYLALEQRIGYNPSVFFINANTDHTGGTGTQDDYRAVRFGLATTLLGNGYFGYDAGSTNHAVVWPYDEYDAYLGAPKSGPTNVTHPPQRTIGPGVWQREFTDGKVIVNATESAQTVSLSGEFEKLHGTQDPIVNDGSITSRVTLAAKDGLLLLRPLERINDAMFLNGAFARVFSADGLQKRTGFFAYESAHRGGTQVVRFDLDGDTQRETIVADKRHVRVYETDGSLYAQFAPYGDQYHKGVNLAVGDIENDGSVEIVTGTQRGGGPHVRVFNKDGVLINPGFFAYAKNFRGGVNVAIGDLNGDHIKEIIAGAGFGGGPHVRVFKKDGTLINPGFFAYDTGFRGGVNVSASDVDGDGVDEVITGPGYGGPPLARVYDRDGNRKSEFYVFDPKERRGLEVVASDVDGDGRAEVLGLTTDVFTFSGF
;
A
#
# COMPACT_ATOMS: atom_id res chain seq x y z
N MET A 1 43.96 -45.63 35.54
CA MET A 1 42.61 -45.03 35.43
C MET A 1 42.58 -44.29 34.10
N THR A 2 41.81 -44.84 33.13
CA THR A 2 41.36 -44.30 31.82
C THR A 2 42.25 -43.21 31.17
N SER A 3 43.22 -43.54 30.30
CA SER A 3 43.15 -43.87 28.85
C SER A 3 43.54 -42.69 27.91
N SER A 4 44.86 -42.52 27.70
CA SER A 4 45.65 -42.54 26.42
C SER A 4 44.91 -42.49 25.05
N PRO A 5 45.55 -42.18 23.88
CA PRO A 5 46.69 -41.28 23.52
C PRO A 5 46.59 -40.60 22.12
N MET A 6 47.71 -39.98 21.67
CA MET A 6 48.19 -39.81 20.27
C MET A 6 47.49 -38.75 19.40
N SER A 7 48.11 -38.03 18.46
CA SER A 7 49.48 -37.89 17.94
C SER A 7 49.49 -36.65 17.01
N ARG A 8 50.65 -36.00 16.80
CA ARG A 8 50.83 -34.92 15.81
C ARG A 8 51.24 -35.51 14.45
N LEU A 9 50.66 -34.99 13.36
CA LEU A 9 51.32 -34.95 12.05
C LEU A 9 50.77 -33.78 11.20
N PHE A 10 51.68 -33.03 10.60
CA PHE A 10 51.45 -31.91 9.69
C PHE A 10 51.02 -32.39 8.29
N ALA A 11 50.05 -31.71 7.67
CA ALA A 11 49.89 -31.66 6.22
C ALA A 11 49.22 -30.34 5.81
N SER A 12 49.87 -29.65 4.87
CA SER A 12 49.50 -28.37 4.30
C SER A 12 48.14 -28.40 3.59
N LEU A 13 47.29 -27.41 3.84
CA LEU A 13 46.07 -27.19 3.04
C LEU A 13 46.15 -25.83 2.34
N VAL A 14 46.20 -25.88 1.02
CA VAL A 14 46.02 -24.75 0.11
C VAL A 14 44.57 -24.28 0.24
N VAL A 15 44.36 -23.06 0.73
CA VAL A 15 43.04 -22.41 0.70
C VAL A 15 42.82 -21.87 -0.70
N ALA A 16 42.07 -22.61 -1.51
CA ALA A 16 41.49 -22.06 -2.74
C ALA A 16 40.39 -21.08 -2.34
N ALA A 17 40.60 -19.80 -2.65
CA ALA A 17 39.58 -18.77 -2.51
C ALA A 17 38.50 -18.98 -3.57
N THR A 18 37.40 -19.63 -3.19
CA THR A 18 36.18 -19.65 -3.99
C THR A 18 35.51 -18.29 -3.83
N ILE A 19 35.63 -17.43 -4.83
CA ILE A 19 34.79 -16.23 -4.96
C ILE A 19 33.37 -16.75 -5.23
N VAL A 20 32.56 -16.86 -4.18
CA VAL A 20 31.12 -16.98 -4.31
C VAL A 20 30.63 -15.62 -4.76
N ALA A 21 30.38 -15.47 -6.07
CA ALA A 21 29.55 -14.39 -6.56
C ALA A 21 28.17 -14.59 -5.91
N SER A 22 27.84 -13.77 -4.92
CA SER A 22 26.50 -13.64 -4.38
C SER A 22 25.58 -13.24 -5.53
N LEU A 23 24.76 -14.17 -6.00
CA LEU A 23 23.55 -13.82 -6.72
C LEU A 23 22.77 -12.84 -5.83
N PRO A 24 22.17 -11.77 -6.39
CA PRO A 24 21.28 -10.92 -5.61
C PRO A 24 20.16 -11.82 -5.08
N GLY A 25 20.19 -12.09 -3.77
CA GLY A 25 19.06 -12.70 -3.11
C GLY A 25 17.88 -11.75 -3.26
N TYR A 26 16.75 -12.29 -3.71
CA TYR A 26 15.47 -11.58 -3.59
C TYR A 26 15.28 -11.28 -2.11
N ALA A 27 15.51 -10.04 -1.73
CA ALA A 27 15.07 -9.53 -0.45
C ALA A 27 13.56 -9.45 -0.55
N ILE A 28 12.86 -10.37 0.11
CA ILE A 28 11.46 -10.14 0.47
C ILE A 28 11.52 -8.94 1.42
N ALA A 29 11.03 -7.80 0.95
CA ALA A 29 11.02 -6.55 1.69
C ALA A 29 10.34 -6.74 3.06
N LYS A 30 10.80 -5.95 4.03
CA LYS A 30 10.24 -5.87 5.38
C LYS A 30 8.73 -5.58 5.28
N THR A 31 8.01 -6.19 6.21
CA THR A 31 6.56 -6.18 6.41
C THR A 31 6.00 -4.78 6.65
N THR A 32 5.76 -4.00 5.60
CA THR A 32 4.69 -3.00 5.64
C THR A 32 3.38 -3.79 5.79
N PRO A 33 2.47 -3.44 6.72
CA PRO A 33 1.14 -4.02 6.73
C PRO A 33 0.52 -3.85 5.34
N THR A 34 0.29 -4.93 4.61
CA THR A 34 -0.27 -4.80 3.26
C THR A 34 -1.64 -4.12 3.36
N PRO A 35 -1.86 -2.99 2.68
CA PRO A 35 -3.22 -2.49 2.49
C PRO A 35 -4.01 -3.64 1.88
N PHE A 36 -5.18 -3.93 2.45
CA PHE A 36 -5.95 -5.05 1.93
C PHE A 36 -6.48 -4.77 0.52
N VAL A 37 -6.75 -3.50 0.24
CA VAL A 37 -7.03 -3.04 -1.12
C VAL A 37 -5.75 -3.16 -1.94
N ARG A 38 -5.84 -3.89 -3.04
CA ARG A 38 -4.76 -4.03 -4.01
C ARG A 38 -5.29 -3.70 -5.39
N SER A 39 -4.59 -2.80 -6.05
CA SER A 39 -4.93 -2.23 -7.34
C SER A 39 -4.08 -2.85 -8.44
N ALA A 40 -4.64 -2.99 -9.63
CA ALA A 40 -3.94 -3.49 -10.81
C ALA A 40 -4.28 -2.67 -12.05
N ALA A 41 -3.33 -2.60 -12.98
CA ALA A 41 -3.55 -2.02 -14.30
C ALA A 41 -2.92 -2.88 -15.40
N VAL A 42 -3.63 -2.99 -16.52
CA VAL A 42 -3.07 -3.48 -17.79
C VAL A 42 -2.68 -2.25 -18.60
N TYR A 43 -1.39 -2.11 -18.93
CA TYR A 43 -0.87 -0.99 -19.72
C TYR A 43 0.02 -1.48 -20.86
N LEU A 44 -0.55 -1.60 -22.07
CA LEU A 44 0.11 -2.27 -23.20
C LEU A 44 0.79 -1.30 -24.18
N TRP A 45 0.90 0.00 -23.83
CA TRP A 45 1.61 0.96 -24.66
C TRP A 45 3.04 1.16 -24.15
N GLY A 46 4.01 1.10 -25.06
CA GLY A 46 5.43 1.37 -24.75
C GLY A 46 5.89 2.79 -25.07
N GLY A 47 7.20 3.02 -25.01
CA GLY A 47 7.85 4.25 -25.43
C GLY A 47 7.52 5.47 -24.56
N ALA A 48 7.36 6.63 -25.17
CA ALA A 48 7.11 7.89 -24.46
C ALA A 48 5.78 7.89 -23.68
N ALA A 49 4.78 7.13 -24.14
CA ALA A 49 3.49 7.04 -23.47
C ALA A 49 3.62 6.39 -22.08
N LEU A 50 4.35 5.28 -21.98
CA LEU A 50 4.64 4.62 -20.71
C LEU A 50 5.42 5.52 -19.76
N ASN A 51 6.52 6.12 -20.24
CA ASN A 51 7.37 6.99 -19.41
C ASN A 51 6.60 8.23 -18.91
N GLY A 52 5.71 8.79 -19.73
CA GLY A 52 4.87 9.92 -19.35
C GLY A 52 3.89 9.61 -18.21
N ASN A 53 3.57 8.32 -17.99
CA ASN A 53 2.65 7.86 -16.95
C ASN A 53 3.34 7.24 -15.73
N LEU A 54 4.68 7.31 -15.63
CA LEU A 54 5.47 6.68 -14.56
C LEU A 54 4.89 6.90 -13.15
N LYS A 55 4.65 8.17 -12.76
CA LYS A 55 4.14 8.52 -11.44
C LYS A 55 2.70 8.08 -11.19
N ALA A 56 1.90 7.96 -12.25
CA ALA A 56 0.52 7.50 -12.13
C ALA A 56 0.47 5.97 -12.00
N LEU A 57 1.30 5.27 -12.77
CA LEU A 57 1.44 3.81 -12.74
C LEU A 57 2.11 3.32 -11.44
N SER A 58 2.99 4.10 -10.83
CA SER A 58 3.62 3.73 -9.55
C SER A 58 2.63 3.61 -8.39
N LYS A 59 1.41 4.16 -8.53
CA LYS A 59 0.35 4.04 -7.52
C LYS A 59 -0.36 2.68 -7.53
N PHE A 60 -0.09 1.83 -8.52
CA PHE A 60 -0.69 0.50 -8.61
C PHE A 60 0.20 -0.55 -7.94
N ASP A 61 -0.41 -1.61 -7.42
CA ASP A 61 0.31 -2.72 -6.79
C ASP A 61 0.73 -3.79 -7.80
N LEU A 62 0.00 -3.89 -8.93
CA LEU A 62 0.27 -4.83 -10.01
C LEU A 62 0.13 -4.18 -11.38
N LEU A 63 1.16 -4.31 -12.22
CA LEU A 63 1.14 -3.90 -13.62
C LEU A 63 1.30 -5.09 -14.55
N VAL A 64 0.50 -5.12 -15.60
CA VAL A 64 0.68 -6.00 -16.76
C VAL A 64 1.11 -5.14 -17.93
N LEU A 65 2.34 -5.32 -18.41
CA LEU A 65 2.93 -4.50 -19.48
C LEU A 65 3.25 -5.34 -20.71
N GLY A 66 3.22 -4.73 -21.90
CA GLY A 66 3.71 -5.36 -23.13
C GLY A 66 5.14 -5.86 -22.98
N SER A 67 5.43 -7.10 -23.35
CA SER A 67 6.76 -7.71 -23.15
C SER A 67 7.88 -6.94 -23.87
N GLU A 68 7.57 -6.26 -24.97
CA GLU A 68 8.47 -5.38 -25.73
C GLU A 68 8.93 -4.14 -24.94
N THR A 69 8.29 -3.83 -23.81
CA THR A 69 8.69 -2.75 -22.89
C THR A 69 10.15 -2.93 -22.43
N GLN A 70 10.62 -4.17 -22.27
CA GLN A 70 12.02 -4.45 -21.93
C GLN A 70 13.03 -3.99 -23.00
N VAL A 71 12.57 -3.78 -24.24
CA VAL A 71 13.38 -3.28 -25.33
C VAL A 71 13.40 -1.76 -25.32
N TYR A 72 12.23 -1.14 -25.23
CA TYR A 72 12.05 0.30 -25.47
C TYR A 72 12.17 1.18 -24.21
N ASN A 73 11.93 0.64 -23.02
CA ASN A 73 11.76 1.40 -21.78
C ASN A 73 12.60 0.82 -20.63
N ARG A 74 13.87 0.47 -20.88
CA ARG A 74 14.71 -0.20 -19.87
C ARG A 74 14.84 0.52 -18.53
N SER A 75 14.92 1.86 -18.53
CA SER A 75 15.03 2.63 -17.27
C SER A 75 13.75 2.59 -16.46
N PHE A 76 12.59 2.45 -17.10
CA PHE A 76 11.28 2.49 -16.46
C PHE A 76 11.18 1.53 -15.27
N PHE A 77 11.73 0.32 -15.39
CA PHE A 77 11.68 -0.68 -14.31
C PHE A 77 12.44 -0.24 -13.06
N ALA A 78 13.59 0.41 -13.21
CA ALA A 78 14.32 0.95 -12.05
C ALA A 78 13.62 2.20 -11.51
N ASP A 79 13.16 3.07 -12.40
CA ASP A 79 12.52 4.34 -12.05
C ASP A 79 11.19 4.11 -11.31
N ILE A 80 10.38 3.12 -11.72
CA ILE A 80 9.09 2.83 -11.08
C ILE A 80 9.29 2.14 -9.73
N ARG A 81 10.27 1.24 -9.61
CA ARG A 81 10.60 0.58 -8.34
C ARG A 81 11.21 1.53 -7.32
N ALA A 82 11.85 2.61 -7.76
CA ALA A 82 12.26 3.69 -6.87
C ALA A 82 11.07 4.45 -6.27
N LEU A 83 9.92 4.47 -6.95
CA LEU A 83 8.69 5.12 -6.47
C LEU A 83 7.77 4.15 -5.73
N ASN A 84 7.77 2.88 -6.10
CA ASN A 84 7.01 1.80 -5.46
C ASN A 84 7.86 0.53 -5.47
N PRO A 85 8.62 0.27 -4.39
CA PRO A 85 9.50 -0.90 -4.30
C PRO A 85 8.76 -2.25 -4.36
N ASP A 86 7.51 -2.27 -3.90
CA ASP A 86 6.69 -3.48 -3.76
C ASP A 86 5.85 -3.82 -5.01
N ILE A 87 5.90 -2.97 -6.04
CA ILE A 87 5.11 -3.16 -7.27
C ILE A 87 5.43 -4.49 -7.96
N LEU A 88 4.39 -5.23 -8.34
CA LEU A 88 4.52 -6.42 -9.18
C LEU A 88 4.39 -6.02 -10.66
N ILE A 89 5.30 -6.51 -11.51
CA ILE A 89 5.29 -6.22 -12.95
C ILE A 89 5.35 -7.53 -13.74
N LEU A 90 4.28 -7.82 -14.47
CA LEU A 90 4.12 -9.03 -15.25
C LEU A 90 4.21 -8.74 -16.75
N ALA A 91 4.93 -9.61 -17.48
CA ALA A 91 5.04 -9.52 -18.93
C ALA A 91 3.77 -10.08 -19.59
N TYR A 92 3.08 -9.26 -20.38
CA TYR A 92 1.99 -9.68 -21.24
C TYR A 92 2.50 -10.54 -22.40
N VAL A 93 1.98 -11.77 -22.50
CA VAL A 93 2.37 -12.74 -23.52
C VAL A 93 1.12 -13.44 -24.08
N PRO A 94 0.71 -13.13 -25.32
CA PRO A 94 -0.34 -13.88 -26.00
C PRO A 94 0.10 -15.33 -26.21
N THR A 95 -0.79 -16.26 -25.91
CA THR A 95 -0.45 -17.69 -25.98
C THR A 95 -0.54 -18.27 -27.38
N VAL A 96 -1.39 -17.70 -28.25
CA VAL A 96 -1.72 -18.31 -29.54
C VAL A 96 -1.72 -17.33 -30.70
N SER A 97 -2.09 -16.06 -30.51
CA SER A 97 -2.12 -15.09 -31.60
C SER A 97 -0.72 -14.60 -31.97
N TRP A 98 -0.46 -14.54 -33.27
CA TRP A 98 0.65 -13.81 -33.85
C TRP A 98 0.14 -12.62 -34.65
N ASN A 99 0.66 -11.42 -34.36
CA ASN A 99 0.24 -10.19 -35.01
C ASN A 99 1.33 -9.61 -35.91
N ASP A 100 1.22 -9.84 -37.21
CA ASP A 100 2.21 -9.39 -38.20
C ASP A 100 2.31 -7.86 -38.33
N ALA A 101 1.29 -7.10 -37.89
CA ALA A 101 1.25 -5.65 -38.03
C ALA A 101 1.93 -4.90 -36.87
N PHE A 102 1.87 -5.45 -35.65
CA PHE A 102 2.33 -4.76 -34.44
C PHE A 102 3.64 -5.33 -33.88
N TRP A 103 3.95 -6.61 -34.12
CA TRP A 103 5.15 -7.26 -33.59
C TRP A 103 6.37 -7.10 -34.48
N ASN A 104 6.77 -5.84 -34.65
CA ASN A 104 7.95 -5.44 -35.43
C ASN A 104 9.13 -4.99 -34.52
N ASP A 105 9.09 -5.34 -33.24
CA ASP A 105 10.17 -5.03 -32.29
C ASP A 105 11.26 -6.13 -32.28
N PRO A 106 12.47 -5.83 -31.79
CA PRO A 106 13.57 -6.79 -31.73
C PRO A 106 13.27 -8.11 -30.99
N LEU A 107 12.38 -8.11 -29.99
CA LEU A 107 12.03 -9.32 -29.23
C LEU A 107 11.24 -10.28 -30.12
N HIS A 108 10.17 -9.80 -30.74
CA HIS A 108 9.34 -10.63 -31.61
C HIS A 108 10.00 -10.93 -32.98
N GLN A 109 10.81 -10.01 -33.51
CA GLN A 109 11.62 -10.29 -34.71
C GLN A 109 12.64 -11.42 -34.50
N LYS A 110 13.12 -11.62 -33.26
CA LYS A 110 13.95 -12.78 -32.89
C LYS A 110 13.12 -14.07 -32.85
N MET A 111 11.85 -13.98 -32.46
CA MET A 111 10.97 -15.16 -32.36
C MET A 111 10.55 -15.69 -33.74
N PHE A 112 10.08 -14.81 -34.62
CA PHE A 112 9.38 -15.20 -35.85
C PHE A 112 10.14 -16.22 -36.74
N PRO A 113 11.45 -16.08 -37.02
CA PRO A 113 12.18 -17.02 -37.88
C PRO A 113 12.26 -18.44 -37.33
N ASN A 114 12.01 -18.62 -36.02
CA ASN A 114 12.04 -19.92 -35.36
C ASN A 114 10.66 -20.59 -35.32
N ILE A 115 9.60 -19.89 -35.72
CA ILE A 115 8.25 -20.47 -35.81
C ILE A 115 8.15 -21.30 -37.06
N ARG A 116 7.89 -22.60 -36.90
CA ARG A 116 7.85 -23.53 -38.03
C ARG A 116 6.50 -23.50 -38.74
N PRO A 117 6.44 -23.73 -40.07
CA PRO A 117 5.20 -23.74 -40.84
C PRO A 117 4.13 -24.70 -40.30
N GLU A 118 4.53 -25.83 -39.72
CA GLU A 118 3.63 -26.85 -39.14
C GLU A 118 3.12 -26.53 -37.73
N TRP A 119 3.51 -25.37 -37.16
CA TRP A 119 3.01 -24.91 -35.86
C TRP A 119 1.79 -24.01 -35.98
N TRP A 120 1.47 -23.53 -37.18
CA TRP A 120 0.28 -22.70 -37.39
C TRP A 120 -0.99 -23.55 -37.34
N LEU A 121 -2.02 -23.04 -36.66
CA LEU A 121 -3.34 -23.66 -36.63
C LEU A 121 -4.01 -23.52 -38.00
N ARG A 122 -4.42 -24.65 -38.56
CA ARG A 122 -5.07 -24.74 -39.87
C ARG A 122 -6.32 -25.62 -39.80
N ASP A 123 -7.18 -25.52 -40.80
CA ASP A 123 -8.14 -26.57 -41.11
C ASP A 123 -7.50 -27.65 -42.00
N ALA A 124 -8.23 -28.73 -42.28
CA ALA A 124 -7.76 -29.84 -43.11
C ALA A 124 -7.48 -29.44 -44.57
N GLN A 125 -8.03 -28.32 -45.04
CA GLN A 125 -7.74 -27.77 -46.36
C GLN A 125 -6.49 -26.87 -46.34
N GLY A 126 -5.87 -26.69 -45.18
CA GLY A 126 -4.65 -25.91 -44.99
C GLY A 126 -4.90 -24.42 -44.80
N ASN A 127 -6.16 -23.97 -44.68
CA ASN A 127 -6.46 -22.55 -44.46
C ASN A 127 -6.01 -22.13 -43.06
N GLN A 128 -5.37 -20.97 -42.98
CA GLN A 128 -4.91 -20.40 -41.71
C GLN A 128 -6.08 -20.00 -40.82
N LYS A 129 -6.03 -20.37 -39.55
CA LYS A 129 -7.02 -19.98 -38.54
C LYS A 129 -6.52 -18.81 -37.70
N SER A 130 -7.45 -18.15 -37.02
CA SER A 130 -7.23 -16.95 -36.22
C SER A 130 -8.20 -16.95 -35.04
N VAL A 131 -7.75 -16.48 -33.87
CA VAL A 131 -8.59 -16.27 -32.68
C VAL A 131 -8.87 -14.77 -32.44
N TRP A 132 -8.19 -13.88 -33.14
CA TRP A 132 -8.37 -12.43 -33.05
C TRP A 132 -8.27 -11.77 -34.43
N PRO A 133 -9.14 -10.80 -34.79
CA PRO A 133 -9.04 -10.04 -36.03
C PRO A 133 -7.60 -9.63 -36.40
N ASN A 134 -7.23 -9.88 -37.67
CA ASN A 134 -5.91 -9.56 -38.24
C ASN A 134 -4.71 -10.31 -37.63
N THR A 135 -4.94 -11.39 -36.89
CA THR A 135 -3.88 -12.28 -36.37
C THR A 135 -3.89 -13.64 -37.04
N ARG A 136 -2.84 -14.43 -36.79
CA ARG A 136 -2.77 -15.86 -37.14
C ARG A 136 -2.58 -16.68 -35.88
N ALA A 137 -3.34 -17.76 -35.72
CA ALA A 137 -3.27 -18.61 -34.54
C ALA A 137 -2.20 -19.70 -34.66
N LEU A 138 -1.46 -19.91 -33.58
CA LEU A 138 -0.52 -21.01 -33.39
C LEU A 138 -1.23 -22.19 -32.72
N ASN A 139 -0.92 -23.40 -33.17
CA ASN A 139 -1.48 -24.63 -32.65
C ASN A 139 -0.67 -25.08 -31.42
N LEU A 140 -1.29 -25.08 -30.24
CA LEU A 140 -0.65 -25.54 -29.00
C LEU A 140 -0.29 -27.03 -29.01
N ASN A 141 -0.94 -27.83 -29.85
CA ASN A 141 -0.55 -29.22 -30.10
C ASN A 141 0.63 -29.32 -31.08
N SER A 142 1.64 -28.46 -30.94
CA SER A 142 2.84 -28.42 -31.77
C SER A 142 4.08 -28.05 -30.94
N GLY A 143 5.25 -27.92 -31.59
CA GLY A 143 6.47 -27.47 -30.91
C GLY A 143 6.43 -26.02 -30.43
N TRP A 144 5.37 -25.27 -30.78
CA TRP A 144 5.10 -23.94 -30.26
C TRP A 144 5.05 -23.91 -28.73
N THR A 145 4.47 -24.93 -28.10
CA THR A 145 4.32 -24.99 -26.64
C THR A 145 5.66 -24.95 -25.92
N GLU A 146 6.61 -25.81 -26.32
CA GLU A 146 7.97 -25.78 -25.75
C GLU A 146 8.72 -24.52 -26.13
N TYR A 147 8.50 -23.98 -27.33
CA TYR A 147 9.16 -22.77 -27.81
C TYR A 147 8.73 -21.54 -27.00
N LEU A 148 7.42 -21.34 -26.78
CA LEU A 148 6.89 -20.21 -26.01
C LEU A 148 7.36 -20.27 -24.55
N ALA A 149 7.31 -21.44 -23.92
CA ALA A 149 7.83 -21.64 -22.57
C ALA A 149 9.34 -21.34 -22.48
N SER A 150 10.10 -21.73 -23.52
CA SER A 150 11.53 -21.43 -23.60
C SER A 150 11.80 -19.94 -23.83
N HIS A 151 10.96 -19.25 -24.60
CA HIS A 151 11.05 -17.81 -24.82
C HIS A 151 10.88 -17.05 -23.50
N VAL A 152 9.83 -17.39 -22.73
CA VAL A 152 9.64 -16.85 -21.37
C VAL A 152 10.90 -17.03 -20.52
N LYS A 153 11.43 -18.26 -20.46
CA LYS A 153 12.60 -18.58 -19.63
C LYS A 153 13.89 -17.87 -20.08
N ASN A 154 14.12 -17.80 -21.38
CA ASN A 154 15.44 -17.46 -21.92
C ASN A 154 15.54 -16.01 -22.42
N ASP A 155 14.41 -15.37 -22.74
CA ASP A 155 14.37 -14.04 -23.35
C ASP A 155 13.65 -12.99 -22.50
N LEU A 156 12.73 -13.38 -21.63
CA LEU A 156 12.00 -12.44 -20.75
C LEU A 156 12.63 -12.38 -19.35
N LEU A 157 12.57 -13.48 -18.59
CA LEU A 157 12.97 -13.53 -17.19
C LEU A 157 14.44 -13.16 -16.93
N PRO A 158 15.43 -13.50 -17.79
CA PRO A 158 16.85 -13.19 -17.51
C PRO A 158 17.17 -11.69 -17.52
N THR A 159 16.26 -10.83 -17.97
CA THR A 159 16.43 -9.36 -17.89
C THR A 159 16.40 -8.85 -16.45
N GLY A 160 15.76 -9.58 -15.53
CA GLY A 160 15.53 -9.14 -14.14
C GLY A 160 14.45 -8.06 -14.00
N TYR A 161 13.73 -7.73 -15.07
CA TYR A 161 12.70 -6.69 -15.06
C TYR A 161 11.33 -7.18 -14.59
N TRP A 162 11.04 -8.47 -14.78
CA TRP A 162 9.71 -9.06 -14.61
C TRP A 162 9.65 -9.91 -13.34
N ASP A 163 8.60 -9.73 -12.54
CA ASP A 163 8.28 -10.61 -11.40
C ASP A 163 7.57 -11.88 -11.87
N GLY A 164 7.02 -11.84 -13.09
CA GLY A 164 6.31 -12.96 -13.67
C GLY A 164 5.71 -12.69 -15.02
N ILE A 165 4.81 -13.58 -15.42
CA ILE A 165 4.23 -13.63 -16.76
C ILE A 165 2.71 -13.64 -16.66
N PHE A 166 2.10 -12.89 -17.56
CA PHE A 166 0.67 -12.86 -17.81
C PHE A 166 0.40 -13.52 -19.16
N TYR A 167 -0.08 -14.77 -19.14
CA TYR A 167 -0.49 -15.46 -20.36
C TYR A 167 -1.90 -15.06 -20.76
N ASP A 168 -2.02 -14.40 -21.90
CA ASP A 168 -3.30 -13.98 -22.45
C ASP A 168 -3.90 -14.99 -23.44
N GLU A 169 -5.17 -14.80 -23.77
CA GLU A 169 -5.94 -15.60 -24.73
C GLU A 169 -6.18 -17.06 -24.29
N VAL A 170 -6.16 -17.35 -22.99
CA VAL A 170 -6.28 -18.71 -22.47
C VAL A 170 -7.72 -19.21 -22.55
N GLN A 171 -8.05 -20.00 -23.56
CA GLN A 171 -9.38 -20.61 -23.73
C GLN A 171 -9.29 -22.13 -23.69
N ASP A 172 -10.18 -22.81 -22.97
CA ASP A 172 -10.25 -24.27 -22.94
C ASP A 172 -11.13 -24.87 -24.06
N SER A 173 -11.44 -24.05 -25.08
CA SER A 173 -12.08 -24.46 -26.32
C SER A 173 -11.58 -23.63 -27.51
N ILE A 174 -11.67 -24.20 -28.71
CA ILE A 174 -11.26 -23.60 -29.98
C ILE A 174 -12.29 -23.79 -31.11
N SER A 175 -13.26 -24.70 -30.92
CA SER A 175 -14.27 -25.06 -31.92
C SER A 175 -15.13 -23.89 -32.40
N TRP A 176 -15.20 -22.81 -31.62
CA TRP A 176 -15.87 -21.55 -31.99
C TRP A 176 -15.21 -20.84 -33.19
N THR A 177 -13.97 -21.18 -33.54
CA THR A 177 -13.27 -20.66 -34.73
C THR A 177 -13.64 -21.42 -36.03
N GLY A 178 -14.56 -22.38 -35.96
CA GLY A 178 -14.98 -23.23 -37.07
C GLY A 178 -14.12 -24.48 -37.23
N ALA A 179 -14.02 -25.01 -38.45
CA ALA A 179 -13.22 -26.21 -38.74
C ALA A 179 -11.74 -25.99 -38.41
N THR A 180 -11.12 -26.94 -37.72
CA THR A 180 -9.71 -26.91 -37.28
C THR A 180 -9.15 -28.32 -37.27
N ASP A 181 -7.90 -28.49 -37.70
CA ASP A 181 -7.08 -29.69 -37.54
C ASP A 181 -6.06 -29.44 -36.41
N VAL A 182 -6.51 -29.59 -35.17
CA VAL A 182 -5.68 -29.41 -33.97
C VAL A 182 -4.73 -30.60 -33.81
N ASN A 183 -5.19 -31.81 -34.13
CA ASN A 183 -4.41 -33.04 -33.97
C ASN A 183 -3.29 -33.19 -35.04
N ARG A 184 -3.40 -32.47 -36.17
CA ARG A 184 -2.49 -32.43 -37.32
C ARG A 184 -2.42 -33.74 -38.10
N ASP A 185 -3.55 -34.44 -38.24
CA ASP A 185 -3.68 -35.69 -39.00
C ASP A 185 -4.16 -35.49 -40.45
N GLY A 186 -4.46 -34.24 -40.83
CA GLY A 186 -4.93 -33.88 -42.16
C GLY A 186 -6.45 -34.00 -42.34
N ALA A 187 -7.21 -34.22 -41.26
CA ALA A 187 -8.67 -34.16 -41.23
C ALA A 187 -9.15 -33.11 -40.21
N ASP A 188 -10.34 -32.54 -40.46
CA ASP A 188 -10.92 -31.58 -39.53
C ASP A 188 -11.37 -32.33 -38.27
N ASP A 189 -10.93 -31.86 -37.11
CA ASP A 189 -11.38 -32.39 -35.82
C ASP A 189 -12.87 -32.08 -35.62
N THR A 190 -13.59 -33.02 -34.99
CA THR A 190 -14.91 -32.67 -34.45
C THR A 190 -14.76 -31.62 -33.34
N PRO A 191 -15.77 -30.77 -33.09
CA PRO A 191 -15.72 -29.77 -32.01
C PRO A 191 -15.25 -30.33 -30.65
N ALA A 192 -15.75 -31.52 -30.28
CA ALA A 192 -15.37 -32.17 -29.03
C ALA A 192 -13.90 -32.64 -29.00
N GLN A 193 -13.36 -33.12 -30.13
CA GLN A 193 -11.96 -33.49 -30.24
C GLN A 193 -11.05 -32.25 -30.18
N ALA A 194 -11.39 -31.22 -30.95
CA ALA A 194 -10.65 -29.96 -30.99
C ALA A 194 -10.58 -29.34 -29.60
N ASP A 195 -11.71 -29.19 -28.90
CA ASP A 195 -11.76 -28.56 -27.58
C ASP A 195 -11.04 -29.38 -26.50
N ALA A 196 -11.21 -30.71 -26.49
CA ALA A 196 -10.51 -31.57 -25.54
C ALA A 196 -8.98 -31.50 -25.70
N LEU A 197 -8.51 -31.54 -26.95
CA LEU A 197 -7.08 -31.45 -27.26
C LEU A 197 -6.54 -30.05 -26.97
N TRP A 198 -7.31 -29.00 -27.22
CA TRP A 198 -6.95 -27.62 -26.92
C TRP A 198 -6.76 -27.39 -25.42
N ALA A 199 -7.75 -27.79 -24.60
CA ALA A 199 -7.67 -27.72 -23.15
C ALA A 199 -6.47 -28.51 -22.59
N GLN A 200 -6.21 -29.71 -23.13
CA GLN A 200 -5.05 -30.51 -22.75
C GLN A 200 -3.72 -29.79 -23.06
N ASN A 201 -3.62 -29.11 -24.20
CA ASN A 201 -2.38 -28.44 -24.59
C ASN A 201 -2.15 -27.11 -23.87
N TYR A 202 -3.18 -26.39 -23.45
CA TYR A 202 -3.01 -25.29 -22.48
C TYR A 202 -2.45 -25.79 -21.14
N LYS A 203 -3.00 -26.89 -20.62
CA LYS A 203 -2.45 -27.51 -19.41
C LYS A 203 -0.98 -27.87 -19.60
N ARG A 204 -0.62 -28.47 -20.75
CA ARG A 204 0.77 -28.79 -21.10
C ARG A 204 1.65 -27.54 -21.19
N LEU A 205 1.15 -26.43 -21.73
CA LEU A 205 1.87 -25.15 -21.78
C LEU A 205 2.20 -24.65 -20.37
N PHE A 206 1.22 -24.64 -19.46
CA PHE A 206 1.45 -24.18 -18.08
C PHE A 206 2.38 -25.11 -17.32
N GLU A 207 2.20 -26.43 -17.43
CA GLU A 207 3.09 -27.41 -16.83
C GLU A 207 4.52 -27.29 -17.36
N THR A 208 4.69 -27.08 -18.67
CA THR A 208 6.00 -26.93 -19.30
C THR A 208 6.66 -25.62 -18.89
N THR A 209 5.91 -24.52 -18.92
CA THR A 209 6.39 -23.21 -18.44
C THR A 209 6.81 -23.30 -16.98
N ARG A 210 5.97 -23.86 -16.10
CA ARG A 210 6.26 -24.02 -14.68
C ARG A 210 7.52 -24.83 -14.41
N ARG A 211 7.70 -25.98 -15.08
CA ARG A 211 8.93 -26.78 -14.98
C ARG A 211 10.18 -26.01 -15.42
N MET A 212 10.03 -25.07 -16.34
CA MET A 212 11.14 -24.28 -16.89
C MET A 212 11.55 -23.11 -16.01
N ILE A 213 10.59 -22.42 -15.39
CA ILE A 213 10.79 -21.16 -14.66
C ILE A 213 10.86 -21.33 -13.14
N GLY A 214 10.42 -22.47 -12.60
CA GLY A 214 10.38 -22.72 -11.15
C GLY A 214 9.12 -22.17 -10.47
N GLU A 215 9.05 -22.34 -9.15
CA GLU A 215 7.85 -22.01 -8.35
C GLU A 215 7.81 -20.55 -7.89
N GLU A 216 8.97 -19.89 -7.83
CA GLU A 216 9.12 -18.50 -7.36
C GLU A 216 8.58 -17.46 -8.35
N VAL A 217 8.57 -17.78 -9.65
CA VAL A 217 8.14 -16.84 -10.69
C VAL A 217 6.61 -16.82 -10.76
N ILE A 218 6.02 -15.62 -10.75
CA ILE A 218 4.57 -15.47 -10.85
C ILE A 218 4.11 -15.86 -12.26
N LEU A 219 3.07 -16.68 -12.37
CA LEU A 219 2.43 -17.02 -13.63
C LEU A 219 0.92 -16.90 -13.47
N ILE A 220 0.30 -15.94 -14.13
CA ILE A 220 -1.18 -15.82 -14.16
C ILE A 220 -1.69 -15.89 -15.60
N THR A 221 -2.98 -16.20 -15.74
CA THR A 221 -3.63 -16.34 -17.04
C THR A 221 -4.79 -15.37 -17.20
N ASN A 222 -5.19 -15.05 -18.43
CA ASN A 222 -6.45 -14.39 -18.74
C ASN A 222 -7.32 -15.27 -19.64
N GLY A 223 -8.56 -15.55 -19.21
CA GLY A 223 -9.55 -16.32 -19.98
C GLY A 223 -10.29 -17.41 -19.20
N SER A 224 -9.95 -18.68 -19.36
CA SER A 224 -10.73 -19.82 -18.85
C SER A 224 -10.56 -20.08 -17.34
N SER A 225 -11.66 -20.49 -16.68
CA SER A 225 -11.69 -20.92 -15.27
C SER A 225 -11.33 -22.40 -15.07
N ASN A 226 -10.81 -23.09 -16.10
CA ASN A 226 -10.59 -24.52 -16.04
C ASN A 226 -9.69 -24.92 -14.85
N ALA A 227 -10.28 -25.65 -13.91
CA ALA A 227 -9.60 -26.02 -12.67
C ALA A 227 -8.36 -26.90 -12.88
N ALA A 228 -8.22 -27.55 -14.04
CA ALA A 228 -7.03 -28.33 -14.38
C ALA A 228 -5.77 -27.46 -14.56
N PHE A 229 -5.93 -26.14 -14.72
CA PHE A 229 -4.82 -25.20 -14.85
C PHE A 229 -4.28 -24.72 -13.50
N ALA A 230 -5.12 -24.69 -12.46
CA ALA A 230 -4.79 -24.19 -11.13
C ALA A 230 -3.49 -24.76 -10.51
N PRO A 231 -3.11 -26.04 -10.70
CA PRO A 231 -1.87 -26.58 -10.16
C PRO A 231 -0.58 -26.01 -10.75
N PHE A 232 -0.63 -25.15 -11.77
CA PHE A 232 0.56 -24.64 -12.45
C PHE A 232 0.69 -23.11 -12.43
N VAL A 233 -0.35 -22.40 -11.98
CA VAL A 233 -0.46 -20.94 -12.06
C VAL A 233 -0.65 -20.34 -10.66
N ASN A 234 -0.24 -19.10 -10.47
CA ASN A 234 -0.46 -18.30 -9.26
C ASN A 234 -1.87 -17.71 -9.19
N GLY A 235 -2.62 -17.74 -10.28
CA GLY A 235 -3.99 -17.25 -10.35
C GLY A 235 -4.35 -16.82 -11.76
N ARG A 236 -5.32 -15.91 -11.89
CA ARG A 236 -5.84 -15.47 -13.19
C ARG A 236 -6.50 -14.10 -13.13
N MET A 237 -6.62 -13.48 -14.30
CA MET A 237 -7.49 -12.35 -14.54
C MET A 237 -8.92 -12.79 -14.88
N PHE A 238 -9.90 -12.08 -14.34
CA PHE A 238 -11.31 -12.08 -14.73
C PHE A 238 -11.57 -10.77 -15.47
N GLU A 239 -11.41 -10.80 -16.79
CA GLU A 239 -11.60 -9.66 -17.67
C GLU A 239 -13.08 -9.35 -17.93
N THR A 240 -13.38 -8.08 -18.17
CA THR A 240 -14.73 -7.57 -18.45
C THR A 240 -15.70 -7.98 -17.35
N PHE A 241 -15.25 -7.90 -16.09
CA PHE A 241 -16.02 -8.36 -14.95
C PHE A 241 -17.31 -7.53 -14.76
N PRO A 242 -18.47 -8.16 -14.49
CA PRO A 242 -18.66 -9.61 -14.37
C PRO A 242 -18.70 -10.34 -15.73
N SER A 243 -19.23 -9.72 -16.77
CA SER A 243 -19.20 -10.21 -18.16
C SER A 243 -19.81 -9.11 -19.05
N SER A 244 -19.81 -9.31 -20.36
CA SER A 244 -20.30 -8.34 -21.36
C SER A 244 -21.74 -7.87 -21.14
N HIS A 245 -22.63 -8.70 -20.59
CA HIS A 245 -24.04 -8.32 -20.35
C HIS A 245 -24.31 -7.75 -18.96
N ASN A 246 -23.30 -7.74 -18.07
CA ASN A 246 -23.36 -7.21 -16.71
C ASN A 246 -24.62 -7.65 -15.92
N THR A 247 -24.96 -8.94 -15.98
CA THR A 247 -26.08 -9.52 -15.24
C THR A 247 -25.67 -10.06 -13.87
N LEU A 248 -26.60 -10.13 -12.90
CA LEU A 248 -26.31 -10.74 -11.60
C LEU A 248 -26.02 -12.26 -11.70
N ALA A 249 -26.54 -12.93 -12.72
CA ALA A 249 -26.23 -14.34 -12.96
C ALA A 249 -24.77 -14.52 -13.38
N GLU A 250 -24.26 -13.66 -14.27
CA GLU A 250 -22.85 -13.64 -14.66
C GLU A 250 -21.97 -13.27 -13.47
N TRP A 251 -22.33 -12.24 -12.69
CA TRP A 251 -21.62 -11.88 -11.45
C TRP A 251 -21.53 -13.06 -10.50
N GLN A 252 -22.65 -13.72 -10.23
CA GLN A 252 -22.71 -14.86 -9.34
C GLN A 252 -21.78 -15.99 -9.79
N ASN A 253 -21.78 -16.32 -11.08
CA ASN A 253 -20.94 -17.39 -11.62
C ASN A 253 -19.46 -17.03 -11.51
N ARG A 254 -19.09 -15.80 -11.87
CA ARG A 254 -17.68 -15.35 -11.90
C ARG A 254 -17.12 -15.15 -10.51
N ALA A 255 -17.89 -14.58 -9.59
CA ALA A 255 -17.51 -14.44 -8.19
C ALA A 255 -17.38 -15.80 -7.49
N ARG A 256 -18.21 -16.80 -7.83
CA ARG A 256 -18.01 -18.19 -7.36
C ARG A 256 -16.72 -18.78 -7.88
N ASP A 257 -16.48 -18.68 -9.19
CA ASP A 257 -15.28 -19.21 -9.83
C ASP A 257 -14.02 -18.61 -9.19
N TYR A 258 -14.01 -17.29 -9.01
CA TYR A 258 -12.93 -16.55 -8.37
C TYR A 258 -12.62 -17.10 -6.97
N LEU A 259 -13.59 -17.09 -6.05
CA LEU A 259 -13.37 -17.54 -4.68
C LEU A 259 -13.07 -19.04 -4.59
N ALA A 260 -13.62 -19.86 -5.48
CA ALA A 260 -13.36 -21.29 -5.51
C ALA A 260 -11.97 -21.62 -6.06
N LEU A 261 -11.49 -20.89 -7.08
CA LEU A 261 -10.15 -21.05 -7.62
C LEU A 261 -9.09 -20.56 -6.63
N GLU A 262 -9.35 -19.47 -5.93
CA GLU A 262 -8.44 -18.95 -4.90
C GLU A 262 -8.09 -19.99 -3.83
N GLN A 263 -9.05 -20.84 -3.46
CA GLN A 263 -8.84 -21.94 -2.52
C GLN A 263 -8.05 -23.14 -3.10
N ARG A 264 -7.86 -23.19 -4.42
CA ARG A 264 -7.18 -24.29 -5.13
C ARG A 264 -5.74 -23.97 -5.53
N ILE A 265 -5.39 -22.69 -5.58
CA ILE A 265 -4.03 -22.27 -5.91
C ILE A 265 -3.11 -22.66 -4.75
N GLY A 266 -2.04 -23.40 -5.08
CA GLY A 266 -1.02 -23.83 -4.13
C GLY A 266 0.24 -22.96 -4.12
N TYR A 267 0.28 -21.90 -4.93
CA TYR A 267 1.44 -21.01 -5.07
C TYR A 267 1.28 -19.72 -4.25
N ASN A 268 2.40 -19.21 -3.75
CA ASN A 268 2.49 -17.94 -3.03
C ASN A 268 3.45 -17.00 -3.77
N PRO A 269 3.06 -15.75 -4.10
CA PRO A 269 1.75 -15.17 -3.87
C PRO A 269 0.65 -15.80 -4.74
N SER A 270 -0.57 -15.83 -4.20
CA SER A 270 -1.80 -16.00 -4.99
C SER A 270 -2.14 -14.66 -5.64
N VAL A 271 -2.33 -14.65 -6.96
CA VAL A 271 -2.52 -13.43 -7.76
C VAL A 271 -3.75 -13.59 -8.64
N PHE A 272 -4.89 -13.16 -8.11
CA PHE A 272 -6.13 -13.01 -8.87
C PHE A 272 -6.34 -11.55 -9.21
N PHE A 273 -6.78 -11.27 -10.42
CA PHE A 273 -7.02 -9.91 -10.89
C PHE A 273 -8.45 -9.82 -11.42
N ILE A 274 -9.34 -9.05 -10.78
CA ILE A 274 -10.62 -8.68 -11.37
C ILE A 274 -10.45 -7.38 -12.14
N ASN A 275 -10.60 -7.43 -13.46
CA ASN A 275 -10.64 -6.24 -14.30
C ASN A 275 -12.08 -5.96 -14.70
N ALA A 276 -12.71 -4.95 -14.08
CA ALA A 276 -13.95 -4.39 -14.61
C ALA A 276 -13.60 -3.38 -15.71
N ASN A 277 -14.49 -3.10 -16.65
CA ASN A 277 -14.18 -2.15 -17.71
C ASN A 277 -15.43 -1.56 -18.36
N THR A 278 -15.25 -0.66 -19.31
CA THR A 278 -16.35 0.04 -19.98
C THR A 278 -17.11 -0.80 -21.01
N ASP A 279 -16.70 -2.04 -21.35
CA ASP A 279 -17.32 -2.79 -22.45
C ASP A 279 -18.81 -3.10 -22.21
N HIS A 280 -19.22 -3.28 -20.95
CA HIS A 280 -20.63 -3.53 -20.60
C HIS A 280 -21.58 -2.35 -20.83
N THR A 281 -21.03 -1.17 -21.15
CA THR A 281 -21.78 0.03 -21.53
C THR A 281 -21.84 0.22 -23.05
N GLY A 282 -21.42 -0.79 -23.83
CA GLY A 282 -21.29 -0.67 -25.29
C GLY A 282 -20.18 0.30 -25.71
N GLY A 283 -19.11 0.40 -24.91
CA GLY A 283 -17.96 1.28 -25.18
C GLY A 283 -18.24 2.77 -24.94
N THR A 284 -19.34 3.12 -24.26
CA THR A 284 -19.70 4.52 -23.92
C THR A 284 -19.35 4.90 -22.48
N GLY A 285 -18.86 3.93 -21.72
CA GLY A 285 -18.49 4.06 -20.32
C GLY A 285 -17.29 4.98 -20.17
N THR A 286 -17.10 5.47 -18.96
CA THR A 286 -16.09 6.48 -18.65
C THR A 286 -15.43 6.13 -17.32
N GLN A 287 -14.30 6.78 -17.03
CA GLN A 287 -13.65 6.70 -15.72
C GLN A 287 -14.60 7.06 -14.55
N ASP A 288 -15.69 7.77 -14.81
CA ASP A 288 -16.63 8.28 -13.81
C ASP A 288 -17.76 7.29 -13.44
N ASP A 289 -17.74 6.04 -13.92
CA ASP A 289 -18.66 5.00 -13.45
C ASP A 289 -18.22 4.43 -12.10
N TYR A 290 -18.20 5.30 -11.09
CA TYR A 290 -17.77 4.98 -9.73
C TYR A 290 -18.57 3.84 -9.10
N ARG A 291 -19.83 3.66 -9.52
CA ARG A 291 -20.64 2.52 -9.07
C ARG A 291 -20.13 1.20 -9.61
N ALA A 292 -19.78 1.12 -10.90
CA ALA A 292 -19.18 -0.09 -11.46
C ALA A 292 -17.83 -0.40 -10.81
N VAL A 293 -17.01 0.63 -10.57
CA VAL A 293 -15.72 0.54 -9.86
C VAL A 293 -15.93 -0.03 -8.46
N ARG A 294 -16.81 0.57 -7.65
CA ARG A 294 -17.11 0.08 -6.29
C ARG A 294 -17.67 -1.33 -6.29
N PHE A 295 -18.57 -1.66 -7.21
CA PHE A 295 -19.15 -3.01 -7.30
C PHE A 295 -18.09 -4.07 -7.61
N GLY A 296 -17.21 -3.79 -8.57
CA GLY A 296 -16.08 -4.67 -8.93
C GLY A 296 -15.05 -4.78 -7.82
N LEU A 297 -14.61 -3.65 -7.26
CA LEU A 297 -13.62 -3.60 -6.18
C LEU A 297 -14.14 -4.31 -4.92
N ALA A 298 -15.33 -3.95 -4.43
CA ALA A 298 -15.89 -4.59 -3.24
C ALA A 298 -16.13 -6.10 -3.45
N THR A 299 -16.45 -6.53 -4.68
CA THR A 299 -16.50 -7.97 -5.02
C THR A 299 -15.12 -8.61 -4.96
N THR A 300 -14.09 -7.94 -5.46
CA THR A 300 -12.69 -8.40 -5.39
C THR A 300 -12.27 -8.64 -3.95
N LEU A 301 -12.63 -7.72 -3.05
CA LEU A 301 -12.29 -7.75 -1.63
C LEU A 301 -13.10 -8.79 -0.84
N LEU A 302 -14.11 -9.45 -1.43
CA LEU A 302 -14.69 -10.68 -0.85
C LEU A 302 -13.67 -11.84 -0.87
N GLY A 303 -12.71 -11.81 -1.80
CA GLY A 303 -11.50 -12.65 -1.83
C GLY A 303 -10.25 -11.80 -1.64
N ASN A 304 -9.07 -12.28 -2.05
CA ASN A 304 -7.79 -11.58 -1.87
C ASN A 304 -7.13 -11.29 -3.23
N GLY A 305 -7.89 -10.71 -4.15
CA GLY A 305 -7.44 -10.34 -5.48
C GLY A 305 -6.99 -8.88 -5.58
N TYR A 306 -6.44 -8.54 -6.73
CA TYR A 306 -6.18 -7.21 -7.23
C TYR A 306 -7.35 -6.74 -8.09
N PHE A 307 -7.62 -5.45 -8.11
CA PHE A 307 -8.70 -4.87 -8.89
C PHE A 307 -8.21 -3.78 -9.83
N GLY A 308 -8.74 -3.75 -11.05
CA GLY A 308 -8.49 -2.71 -12.04
C GLY A 308 -9.76 -2.29 -12.75
N TYR A 309 -9.74 -1.08 -13.30
CA TYR A 309 -10.78 -0.56 -14.17
C TYR A 309 -10.18 0.17 -15.37
N ASP A 310 -10.57 -0.22 -16.58
CA ASP A 310 -10.05 0.36 -17.83
C ASP A 310 -11.12 0.59 -18.90
N ALA A 311 -10.70 1.13 -20.05
CA ALA A 311 -11.56 1.44 -21.19
C ALA A 311 -11.90 0.21 -22.06
N GLY A 312 -11.75 -1.00 -21.49
CA GLY A 312 -12.07 -2.27 -22.14
C GLY A 312 -11.30 -2.47 -23.44
N SER A 313 -11.94 -3.16 -24.38
CA SER A 313 -11.38 -3.51 -25.70
C SER A 313 -10.92 -2.33 -26.57
N THR A 314 -11.22 -1.09 -26.18
CA THR A 314 -10.91 0.11 -26.97
C THR A 314 -9.53 0.70 -26.65
N ASN A 315 -9.08 0.65 -25.40
CA ASN A 315 -7.84 1.30 -24.98
C ASN A 315 -7.31 0.79 -23.62
N HIS A 316 -6.15 0.12 -23.65
CA HIS A 316 -5.39 -0.28 -22.45
C HIS A 316 -4.20 0.64 -22.16
N ALA A 317 -4.32 1.94 -22.46
CA ALA A 317 -3.32 2.97 -22.12
C ALA A 317 -3.90 4.05 -21.21
N VAL A 318 -5.00 3.73 -20.52
CA VAL A 318 -5.62 4.61 -19.54
C VAL A 318 -5.09 4.29 -18.15
N VAL A 319 -4.93 5.34 -17.33
CA VAL A 319 -4.53 5.21 -15.94
C VAL A 319 -5.58 5.95 -15.11
N TRP A 320 -6.48 5.20 -14.49
CA TRP A 320 -7.60 5.72 -13.73
C TRP A 320 -7.45 5.34 -12.26
N PRO A 321 -6.89 6.23 -11.41
CA PRO A 321 -6.87 6.01 -9.97
C PRO A 321 -8.24 6.30 -9.37
N TYR A 322 -8.54 5.62 -8.27
CA TYR A 322 -9.78 5.80 -7.52
C TYR A 322 -9.50 6.07 -6.05
N ASP A 323 -10.31 6.93 -5.41
CA ASP A 323 -10.20 7.23 -3.98
C ASP A 323 -10.23 5.92 -3.13
N GLU A 324 -10.97 4.91 -3.60
CA GLU A 324 -11.05 3.60 -2.95
C GLU A 324 -9.73 2.80 -2.96
N TYR A 325 -8.77 3.11 -3.85
CA TYR A 325 -7.49 2.39 -3.95
C TYR A 325 -6.56 2.71 -2.79
N ASP A 326 -6.66 3.93 -2.25
CA ASP A 326 -5.85 4.38 -1.11
C ASP A 326 -6.48 3.98 0.25
N ALA A 327 -7.55 3.18 0.26
CA ALA A 327 -8.23 2.80 1.49
C ALA A 327 -7.52 1.65 2.23
N TYR A 328 -7.08 1.91 3.46
CA TYR A 328 -6.52 0.89 4.32
C TYR A 328 -7.59 0.19 5.19
N LEU A 329 -7.88 -1.07 4.87
CA LEU A 329 -8.85 -1.88 5.63
C LEU A 329 -8.18 -2.77 6.69
N GLY A 330 -6.86 -2.97 6.60
CA GLY A 330 -6.09 -3.94 7.38
C GLY A 330 -6.47 -5.40 7.13
N ALA A 331 -5.99 -6.34 7.96
CA ALA A 331 -6.09 -7.77 7.69
C ALA A 331 -7.54 -8.31 7.69
N PRO A 332 -7.88 -9.30 6.85
CA PRO A 332 -9.21 -9.90 6.84
C PRO A 332 -9.49 -10.67 8.14
N LYS A 333 -10.61 -10.37 8.81
CA LYS A 333 -11.06 -11.07 10.03
C LYS A 333 -11.87 -12.32 9.73
N SER A 334 -12.52 -12.37 8.57
CA SER A 334 -13.38 -13.48 8.18
C SER A 334 -13.39 -13.68 6.67
N GLY A 335 -13.97 -14.82 6.23
CA GLY A 335 -14.45 -14.96 4.86
C GLY A 335 -15.73 -14.15 4.60
N PRO A 336 -16.22 -14.14 3.35
CA PRO A 336 -17.43 -13.40 2.98
C PRO A 336 -18.70 -14.01 3.59
N THR A 337 -19.64 -13.16 4.00
CA THR A 337 -20.95 -13.57 4.55
C THR A 337 -22.10 -12.87 3.86
N ASN A 338 -23.24 -13.55 3.70
CA ASN A 338 -24.45 -12.97 3.12
C ASN A 338 -25.29 -12.32 4.22
N VAL A 339 -25.46 -11.01 4.16
CA VAL A 339 -26.24 -10.21 5.12
C VAL A 339 -27.74 -10.49 4.99
N THR A 340 -28.24 -10.64 3.76
CA THR A 340 -29.67 -10.89 3.51
C THR A 340 -30.09 -12.32 3.85
N HIS A 341 -29.17 -13.28 3.75
CA HIS A 341 -29.40 -14.69 4.01
C HIS A 341 -28.23 -15.30 4.82
N PRO A 342 -28.11 -15.00 6.13
CA PRO A 342 -26.93 -15.35 6.95
C PRO A 342 -26.48 -16.81 6.97
N PRO A 343 -27.34 -17.83 6.82
CA PRO A 343 -26.88 -19.23 6.72
C PRO A 343 -26.12 -19.54 5.43
N GLN A 344 -26.28 -18.72 4.39
CA GLN A 344 -25.65 -18.94 3.09
C GLN A 344 -24.15 -18.67 3.16
N ARG A 345 -23.36 -19.63 2.64
CA ARG A 345 -21.90 -19.57 2.59
C ARG A 345 -21.33 -19.53 1.16
N THR A 346 -22.15 -19.91 0.18
CA THR A 346 -21.77 -19.86 -1.24
C THR A 346 -22.36 -18.60 -1.88
N ILE A 347 -21.56 -17.89 -2.68
CA ILE A 347 -21.99 -16.70 -3.41
C ILE A 347 -23.31 -16.94 -4.15
N GLY A 348 -24.23 -15.99 -4.03
CA GLY A 348 -25.57 -16.01 -4.63
C GLY A 348 -26.23 -14.65 -4.50
N PRO A 349 -27.51 -14.51 -4.89
CA PRO A 349 -28.18 -13.22 -4.86
C PRO A 349 -28.29 -12.71 -3.42
N GLY A 350 -28.06 -11.41 -3.23
CA GLY A 350 -28.14 -10.80 -1.91
C GLY A 350 -27.05 -9.77 -1.66
N VAL A 351 -27.04 -9.26 -0.44
CA VAL A 351 -25.97 -8.38 0.03
C VAL A 351 -24.89 -9.22 0.70
N TRP A 352 -23.65 -9.05 0.28
CA TRP A 352 -22.48 -9.72 0.83
C TRP A 352 -21.59 -8.72 1.56
N GLN A 353 -20.87 -9.19 2.58
CA GLN A 353 -19.89 -8.38 3.29
C GLN A 353 -18.66 -9.20 3.67
N ARG A 354 -17.57 -8.50 3.97
CA ARG A 354 -16.38 -9.08 4.63
C ARG A 354 -15.80 -8.09 5.64
N GLU A 355 -15.41 -8.60 6.80
CA GLU A 355 -14.80 -7.81 7.88
C GLU A 355 -13.28 -7.79 7.79
N PHE A 356 -12.71 -6.64 8.12
CA PHE A 356 -11.28 -6.43 8.28
C PHE A 356 -10.95 -5.86 9.65
N THR A 357 -9.66 -5.82 10.00
CA THR A 357 -9.18 -5.22 11.25
C THR A 357 -9.69 -3.81 11.39
N ASP A 358 -9.52 -3.01 10.36
CA ASP A 358 -9.71 -1.55 10.36
C ASP A 358 -10.82 -1.10 9.41
N GLY A 359 -11.53 -2.05 8.79
CA GLY A 359 -12.65 -1.72 7.92
C GLY A 359 -13.61 -2.87 7.62
N LYS A 360 -14.45 -2.65 6.62
CA LYS A 360 -15.46 -3.57 6.09
C LYS A 360 -15.72 -3.26 4.62
N VAL A 361 -16.04 -4.28 3.86
CA VAL A 361 -16.60 -4.13 2.50
C VAL A 361 -18.01 -4.69 2.43
N ILE A 362 -18.87 -4.06 1.62
CA ILE A 362 -20.24 -4.50 1.36
C ILE A 362 -20.50 -4.48 -0.14
N VAL A 363 -21.15 -5.51 -0.66
CA VAL A 363 -21.55 -5.66 -2.07
C VAL A 363 -23.05 -5.88 -2.13
N ASN A 364 -23.79 -5.00 -2.81
CA ASN A 364 -25.20 -5.21 -3.09
C ASN A 364 -25.39 -5.90 -4.45
N ALA A 365 -25.35 -7.24 -4.44
CA ALA A 365 -25.63 -8.06 -5.62
C ALA A 365 -27.13 -8.38 -5.73
N THR A 366 -27.96 -7.34 -5.73
CA THR A 366 -29.41 -7.42 -5.98
C THR A 366 -29.83 -6.38 -7.03
N GLU A 367 -31.04 -6.52 -7.56
CA GLU A 367 -31.61 -5.62 -8.58
C GLU A 367 -32.25 -4.36 -7.96
N SER A 368 -32.18 -4.18 -6.64
CA SER A 368 -32.77 -3.03 -5.95
C SER A 368 -31.83 -2.47 -4.89
N ALA A 369 -32.08 -1.23 -4.47
CA ALA A 369 -31.35 -0.65 -3.36
C ALA A 369 -31.60 -1.45 -2.08
N GLN A 370 -30.55 -1.69 -1.30
CA GLN A 370 -30.62 -2.41 -0.04
C GLN A 370 -30.09 -1.55 1.09
N THR A 371 -30.77 -1.58 2.22
CA THR A 371 -30.32 -0.90 3.43
C THR A 371 -29.79 -1.93 4.43
N VAL A 372 -28.55 -1.75 4.84
CA VAL A 372 -27.83 -2.65 5.74
C VAL A 372 -27.57 -1.93 7.06
N SER A 373 -27.94 -2.58 8.16
CA SER A 373 -27.50 -2.18 9.50
C SER A 373 -26.11 -2.76 9.76
N LEU A 374 -25.21 -1.94 10.28
CA LEU A 374 -23.82 -2.29 10.56
C LEU A 374 -23.65 -2.75 12.01
N SER A 375 -22.64 -3.58 12.24
CA SER A 375 -22.25 -4.10 13.56
C SER A 375 -21.38 -3.11 14.34
N GLY A 376 -21.82 -1.85 14.43
CA GLY A 376 -21.06 -0.74 15.00
C GLY A 376 -21.10 0.51 14.11
N GLU A 377 -20.35 1.53 14.51
CA GLU A 377 -20.13 2.72 13.70
C GLU A 377 -18.98 2.50 12.73
N PHE A 378 -19.17 2.98 11.51
CA PHE A 378 -18.18 2.95 10.45
C PHE A 378 -18.15 4.31 9.77
N GLU A 379 -16.97 4.70 9.34
CA GLU A 379 -16.70 5.89 8.56
C GLU A 379 -16.72 5.53 7.07
N LYS A 380 -17.43 6.30 6.26
CA LYS A 380 -17.25 6.27 4.81
C LYS A 380 -15.96 6.97 4.43
N LEU A 381 -15.37 6.61 3.29
CA LEU A 381 -14.20 7.30 2.75
C LEU A 381 -14.48 8.81 2.56
N HIS A 382 -13.45 9.64 2.67
CA HIS A 382 -13.49 11.06 2.27
C HIS A 382 -13.00 11.14 0.81
N GLY A 383 -13.93 10.93 -0.12
CA GLY A 383 -13.61 10.89 -1.55
C GLY A 383 -13.82 12.24 -2.23
N THR A 384 -13.00 12.51 -3.25
CA THR A 384 -13.13 13.69 -4.11
C THR A 384 -13.89 13.39 -5.40
N GLN A 385 -13.94 12.12 -5.80
CA GLN A 385 -14.50 11.66 -7.07
C GLN A 385 -16.02 11.42 -7.01
N ASP A 386 -16.49 10.72 -5.98
CA ASP A 386 -17.92 10.53 -5.69
C ASP A 386 -18.26 10.96 -4.25
N PRO A 387 -18.25 12.29 -3.98
CA PRO A 387 -18.42 12.82 -2.62
C PRO A 387 -19.84 12.63 -2.06
N ILE A 388 -20.80 12.15 -2.87
CA ILE A 388 -22.14 11.79 -2.39
C ILE A 388 -22.09 10.46 -1.64
N VAL A 389 -21.31 9.51 -2.16
CA VAL A 389 -21.13 8.18 -1.53
C VAL A 389 -20.02 8.23 -0.49
N ASN A 390 -18.87 8.79 -0.85
CA ASN A 390 -17.67 8.94 -0.04
C ASN A 390 -17.64 10.32 0.63
N ASP A 391 -18.64 10.56 1.49
CA ASP A 391 -18.88 11.85 2.16
C ASP A 391 -18.18 11.99 3.53
N GLY A 392 -17.37 10.99 3.93
CA GLY A 392 -16.70 10.99 5.23
C GLY A 392 -17.58 10.72 6.45
N SER A 393 -18.89 10.52 6.27
CA SER A 393 -19.81 10.43 7.42
C SER A 393 -19.63 9.13 8.21
N ILE A 394 -19.75 9.27 9.54
CA ILE A 394 -19.82 8.13 10.46
C ILE A 394 -21.26 7.66 10.54
N THR A 395 -21.48 6.37 10.31
CA THR A 395 -22.81 5.76 10.29
C THR A 395 -22.81 4.34 10.82
N SER A 396 -23.94 3.92 11.37
CA SER A 396 -24.24 2.52 11.72
C SER A 396 -25.23 1.88 10.73
N ARG A 397 -25.59 2.58 9.65
CA ARG A 397 -26.52 2.11 8.63
C ARG A 397 -26.20 2.71 7.27
N VAL A 398 -26.19 1.89 6.22
CA VAL A 398 -25.89 2.32 4.85
C VAL A 398 -26.97 1.84 3.89
N THR A 399 -27.26 2.64 2.87
CA THR A 399 -28.12 2.24 1.74
C THR A 399 -27.25 2.20 0.49
N LEU A 400 -27.16 1.04 -0.14
CA LEU A 400 -26.41 0.84 -1.38
C LEU A 400 -27.40 0.70 -2.54
N ALA A 401 -27.09 1.32 -3.68
CA ALA A 401 -27.86 1.10 -4.90
C ALA A 401 -27.74 -0.35 -5.39
N ALA A 402 -28.61 -0.76 -6.31
CA ALA A 402 -28.46 -2.05 -7.00
C ALA A 402 -27.10 -2.13 -7.71
N LYS A 403 -26.43 -3.27 -7.64
CA LYS A 403 -25.10 -3.50 -8.25
C LYS A 403 -24.08 -2.43 -7.87
N ASP A 404 -23.94 -2.20 -6.57
CA ASP A 404 -23.00 -1.24 -5.99
C ASP A 404 -22.18 -1.90 -4.88
N GLY A 405 -21.05 -1.29 -4.55
CA GLY A 405 -20.19 -1.67 -3.45
C GLY A 405 -19.94 -0.51 -2.49
N LEU A 406 -19.41 -0.80 -1.32
CA LEU A 406 -18.96 0.21 -0.37
C LEU A 406 -17.78 -0.30 0.43
N LEU A 407 -16.75 0.54 0.55
CA LEU A 407 -15.65 0.38 1.49
C LEU A 407 -15.93 1.29 2.69
N LEU A 408 -15.74 0.75 3.88
CA LEU A 408 -16.03 1.43 5.14
C LEU A 408 -14.83 1.25 6.07
N LEU A 409 -14.37 2.34 6.67
CA LEU A 409 -13.30 2.36 7.66
C LEU A 409 -13.89 2.31 9.07
N ARG A 410 -13.14 1.79 10.03
CA ARG A 410 -13.47 1.97 11.45
C ARG A 410 -13.07 3.38 11.86
N PRO A 411 -13.92 4.11 12.61
CA PRO A 411 -13.57 5.45 13.09
C PRO A 411 -12.26 5.41 13.88
N LEU A 412 -11.47 6.48 13.74
CA LEU A 412 -10.28 6.65 14.57
C LEU A 412 -10.67 6.91 16.01
N GLU A 413 -9.99 6.25 16.94
CA GLU A 413 -10.21 6.40 18.38
C GLU A 413 -8.96 6.91 19.10
N ARG A 414 -7.78 6.79 18.49
CA ARG A 414 -6.49 6.98 19.16
C ARG A 414 -5.43 7.54 18.21
N ILE A 415 -4.42 8.15 18.80
CA ILE A 415 -3.17 8.56 18.16
C ILE A 415 -2.07 7.73 18.81
N ASN A 416 -1.35 6.95 18.02
CA ASN A 416 -0.18 6.19 18.48
C ASN A 416 1.08 6.88 17.98
N ASP A 417 2.22 6.58 18.60
CA ASP A 417 3.57 6.97 18.17
C ASP A 417 3.83 8.50 18.08
N ALA A 418 2.83 9.31 18.40
CA ALA A 418 2.88 10.77 18.41
C ALA A 418 2.21 11.34 19.67
N MET A 419 2.65 12.54 20.06
CA MET A 419 2.18 13.21 21.27
C MET A 419 0.84 13.88 21.05
N PHE A 420 -0.08 13.70 21.99
CA PHE A 420 -1.32 14.46 21.99
C PHE A 420 -1.63 15.02 23.37
N LEU A 421 -2.34 16.14 23.37
CA LEU A 421 -2.91 16.70 24.57
C LEU A 421 -4.18 15.92 24.91
N ASN A 422 -4.19 15.22 26.04
CA ASN A 422 -5.29 14.35 26.42
C ASN A 422 -6.63 15.12 26.49
N GLY A 423 -7.61 14.73 25.70
CA GLY A 423 -8.91 15.41 25.54
C GLY A 423 -8.98 16.42 24.41
N ALA A 424 -7.92 16.60 23.62
CA ALA A 424 -7.97 17.46 22.44
C ALA A 424 -8.81 16.83 21.31
N PHE A 425 -9.45 17.68 20.52
CA PHE A 425 -10.08 17.27 19.27
C PHE A 425 -9.05 17.32 18.15
N ALA A 426 -8.88 16.21 17.46
CA ALA A 426 -7.97 16.02 16.34
C ALA A 426 -8.71 16.13 15.01
N ARG A 427 -8.11 16.81 14.03
CA ARG A 427 -8.48 16.73 12.62
C ARG A 427 -7.32 16.17 11.82
N VAL A 428 -7.62 15.29 10.87
CA VAL A 428 -6.64 14.46 10.17
C VAL A 428 -6.55 14.85 8.70
N PHE A 429 -5.35 15.17 8.24
CA PHE A 429 -5.09 15.65 6.89
C PHE A 429 -3.89 14.93 6.27
N SER A 430 -3.87 14.85 4.95
CA SER A 430 -2.64 14.55 4.20
C SER A 430 -1.66 15.72 4.25
N ALA A 431 -0.43 15.49 3.80
CA ALA A 431 0.62 16.53 3.71
C ALA A 431 0.23 17.74 2.84
N ASP A 432 -0.66 17.57 1.86
CA ASP A 432 -1.16 18.63 0.98
C ASP A 432 -2.45 19.31 1.49
N GLY A 433 -2.96 18.88 2.65
CA GLY A 433 -4.10 19.51 3.33
C GLY A 433 -5.47 18.99 2.92
N LEU A 434 -5.55 17.83 2.26
CA LEU A 434 -6.81 17.12 2.04
C LEU A 434 -7.23 16.43 3.33
N GLN A 435 -8.50 16.55 3.71
CA GLN A 435 -9.02 15.87 4.88
C GLN A 435 -9.13 14.37 4.59
N LYS A 436 -8.33 13.55 5.28
CA LYS A 436 -8.26 12.10 5.06
C LYS A 436 -9.29 11.32 5.87
N ARG A 437 -9.51 11.77 7.11
CA ARG A 437 -10.39 11.10 8.09
C ARG A 437 -11.25 12.11 8.84
N THR A 438 -12.33 11.62 9.43
CA THR A 438 -13.20 12.39 10.32
C THR A 438 -12.47 12.64 11.64
N GLY A 439 -12.61 13.87 12.14
CA GLY A 439 -11.98 14.27 13.39
C GLY A 439 -12.57 13.56 14.61
N PHE A 440 -11.75 13.36 15.64
CA PHE A 440 -12.10 12.62 16.84
C PHE A 440 -11.46 13.25 18.09
N PHE A 441 -11.97 12.92 19.27
CA PHE A 441 -11.31 13.31 20.53
C PHE A 441 -10.25 12.30 20.90
N ALA A 442 -8.98 12.72 20.96
CA ALA A 442 -7.89 11.88 21.45
C ALA A 442 -7.96 11.86 22.98
N TYR A 443 -8.33 10.72 23.56
CA TYR A 443 -8.60 10.65 25.00
C TYR A 443 -8.16 9.33 25.65
N GLU A 444 -7.36 9.44 26.70
CA GLU A 444 -6.96 8.34 27.58
C GLU A 444 -7.59 8.54 28.96
N SER A 445 -8.58 7.69 29.26
CA SER A 445 -9.46 7.85 30.42
C SER A 445 -8.76 7.64 31.76
N ALA A 446 -7.60 6.99 31.78
CA ALA A 446 -6.79 6.78 32.98
C ALA A 446 -6.03 8.05 33.41
N HIS A 447 -6.00 9.09 32.56
CA HIS A 447 -5.19 10.28 32.78
C HIS A 447 -6.04 11.55 32.73
N ARG A 448 -5.57 12.58 33.45
CA ARG A 448 -6.25 13.87 33.48
C ARG A 448 -6.16 14.54 32.11
N GLY A 449 -7.27 15.09 31.63
CA GLY A 449 -7.25 15.90 30.42
C GLY A 449 -6.33 17.13 30.54
N GLY A 450 -5.69 17.50 29.44
CA GLY A 450 -4.68 18.55 29.38
C GLY A 450 -3.26 18.11 29.79
N THR A 451 -3.04 16.82 30.07
CA THR A 451 -1.69 16.24 30.14
C THR A 451 -1.22 15.82 28.75
N GLN A 452 0.09 15.84 28.51
CA GLN A 452 0.65 15.30 27.27
C GLN A 452 0.78 13.79 27.39
N VAL A 453 0.30 13.07 26.38
CA VAL A 453 0.29 11.60 26.32
C VAL A 453 0.90 11.16 25.00
N VAL A 454 1.72 10.11 25.06
CA VAL A 454 2.20 9.34 23.90
C VAL A 454 1.97 7.86 24.20
N ARG A 455 1.58 7.10 23.19
CA ARG A 455 1.65 5.63 23.23
C ARG A 455 2.71 5.16 22.27
N PHE A 456 3.73 4.48 22.76
CA PHE A 456 4.90 4.09 21.96
C PHE A 456 5.40 2.73 22.42
N ASP A 457 5.89 1.90 21.51
CA ASP A 457 6.53 0.61 21.82
C ASP A 457 7.95 0.87 22.37
N LEU A 458 8.12 0.76 23.68
CA LEU A 458 9.38 1.10 24.36
C LEU A 458 10.35 -0.07 24.50
N ASP A 459 9.91 -1.30 24.29
CA ASP A 459 10.71 -2.50 24.52
C ASP A 459 10.76 -3.49 23.33
N GLY A 460 10.11 -3.14 22.22
CA GLY A 460 10.15 -3.86 20.96
C GLY A 460 9.20 -5.07 20.92
N ASP A 461 8.21 -5.14 21.81
CA ASP A 461 7.25 -6.24 21.89
C ASP A 461 5.99 -6.06 21.01
N THR A 462 5.91 -4.96 20.25
CA THR A 462 4.79 -4.50 19.40
C THR A 462 3.55 -3.99 20.14
N GLN A 463 3.52 -4.11 21.46
CA GLN A 463 2.56 -3.43 22.30
C GLN A 463 3.07 -2.01 22.61
N ARG A 464 2.17 -1.12 22.99
CA ARG A 464 2.50 0.29 23.19
C ARG A 464 2.25 0.70 24.63
N GLU A 465 3.33 1.02 25.33
CA GLU A 465 3.37 1.63 26.65
C GLU A 465 2.82 3.05 26.60
N THR A 466 2.40 3.58 27.74
CA THR A 466 1.87 4.95 27.83
C THR A 466 2.85 5.85 28.56
N ILE A 467 3.24 6.95 27.91
CA ILE A 467 4.12 7.98 28.47
C ILE A 467 3.29 9.23 28.71
N VAL A 468 3.32 9.74 29.94
CA VAL A 468 2.54 10.91 30.36
C VAL A 468 3.44 11.98 30.95
N ALA A 469 3.38 13.20 30.43
CA ALA A 469 4.06 14.35 31.02
C ALA A 469 3.07 15.34 31.64
N ASP A 470 3.40 15.80 32.85
CA ASP A 470 2.69 16.85 33.56
C ASP A 470 3.57 18.10 33.76
N LYS A 471 3.20 18.94 34.73
CA LYS A 471 3.95 20.18 35.03
C LYS A 471 5.38 19.94 35.55
N ARG A 472 5.68 18.74 36.03
CA ARG A 472 6.90 18.38 36.77
C ARG A 472 7.50 17.04 36.31
N HIS A 473 6.68 16.02 36.15
CA HIS A 473 7.15 14.65 35.95
C HIS A 473 6.82 14.13 34.56
N VAL A 474 7.65 13.20 34.12
CA VAL A 474 7.33 12.20 33.10
C VAL A 474 7.06 10.89 33.83
N ARG A 475 6.01 10.18 33.42
CA ARG A 475 5.65 8.85 33.88
C ARG A 475 5.56 7.91 32.71
N VAL A 476 6.08 6.70 32.88
CA VAL A 476 5.99 5.60 31.93
C VAL A 476 5.13 4.51 32.56
N TYR A 477 4.13 4.05 31.84
CA TYR A 477 3.21 3.00 32.25
C TYR A 477 3.30 1.82 31.30
N GLU A 478 3.29 0.62 31.86
CA GLU A 478 3.17 -0.64 31.11
C GLU A 478 1.81 -0.72 30.41
N THR A 479 1.67 -1.67 29.48
CA THR A 479 0.42 -1.93 28.74
C THR A 479 -0.76 -2.34 29.63
N ASP A 480 -0.48 -2.89 30.81
CA ASP A 480 -1.50 -3.20 31.84
C ASP A 480 -1.91 -1.98 32.70
N GLY A 481 -1.30 -0.82 32.46
CA GLY A 481 -1.54 0.43 33.17
C GLY A 481 -0.76 0.60 34.48
N SER A 482 0.09 -0.37 34.85
CA SER A 482 0.97 -0.24 36.01
C SER A 482 2.09 0.78 35.75
N LEU A 483 2.50 1.50 36.80
CA LEU A 483 3.57 2.51 36.68
C LEU A 483 4.93 1.82 36.61
N TYR A 484 5.63 1.99 35.48
CA TYR A 484 6.99 1.50 35.27
C TYR A 484 8.04 2.46 35.85
N ALA A 485 8.02 3.72 35.41
CA ALA A 485 9.01 4.71 35.79
C ALA A 485 8.38 6.09 36.03
N GLN A 486 8.97 6.88 36.93
CA GLN A 486 8.62 8.28 37.15
C GLN A 486 9.88 9.09 37.45
N PHE A 487 10.07 10.20 36.75
CA PHE A 487 11.22 11.08 36.95
C PHE A 487 10.85 12.54 36.71
N ALA A 488 11.65 13.47 37.28
CA ALA A 488 11.50 14.90 37.12
C ALA A 488 12.60 15.45 36.20
N PRO A 489 12.36 15.64 34.88
CA PRO A 489 13.41 15.94 33.91
C PRO A 489 14.24 17.19 34.23
N TYR A 490 13.65 18.15 34.94
CA TYR A 490 14.25 19.44 35.30
C TYR A 490 14.40 19.64 36.82
N GLY A 491 14.35 18.54 37.57
CA GLY A 491 14.45 18.51 39.04
C GLY A 491 13.12 18.75 39.75
N ASP A 492 13.03 18.27 40.99
CA ASP A 492 11.75 18.18 41.73
C ASP A 492 11.08 19.52 42.05
N GLN A 493 11.83 20.61 42.00
CA GLN A 493 11.32 21.96 42.24
C GLN A 493 10.70 22.59 40.98
N TYR A 494 10.99 22.01 39.81
CA TYR A 494 10.40 22.45 38.56
C TYR A 494 8.90 22.12 38.51
N HIS A 495 8.10 23.04 37.96
CA HIS A 495 6.64 22.93 37.93
C HIS A 495 6.02 23.77 36.79
N LYS A 496 6.80 24.02 35.73
CA LYS A 496 6.39 24.90 34.62
C LYS A 496 5.86 24.17 33.39
N GLY A 497 5.86 22.83 33.37
CA GLY A 497 5.44 22.05 32.20
C GLY A 497 6.59 21.39 31.46
N VAL A 498 6.36 20.17 30.99
CA VAL A 498 7.29 19.38 30.19
C VAL A 498 6.65 19.14 28.81
N ASN A 499 7.40 19.44 27.76
CA ASN A 499 7.12 18.99 26.40
C ASN A 499 7.87 17.69 26.14
N LEU A 500 7.31 16.75 25.38
CA LEU A 500 7.93 15.45 25.14
C LEU A 500 7.88 15.01 23.67
N ALA A 501 8.90 14.25 23.28
CA ALA A 501 8.95 13.45 22.05
C ALA A 501 9.59 12.10 22.39
N VAL A 502 9.15 11.02 21.75
CA VAL A 502 9.59 9.66 22.05
C VAL A 502 9.96 8.96 20.75
N GLY A 503 11.06 8.21 20.78
CA GLY A 503 11.41 7.26 19.73
C GLY A 503 12.87 6.85 19.80
N ASP A 504 13.19 5.77 19.08
CA ASP A 504 14.55 5.29 18.91
C ASP A 504 15.32 6.24 17.99
N ILE A 505 16.32 6.94 18.54
CA ILE A 505 17.07 7.97 17.83
C ILE A 505 18.20 7.37 17.00
N GLU A 506 18.89 6.36 17.52
CA GLU A 506 20.02 5.72 16.85
C GLU A 506 19.66 4.46 16.05
N ASN A 507 18.38 4.08 16.04
CA ASN A 507 17.85 2.87 15.40
C ASN A 507 18.55 1.59 15.91
N ASP A 508 18.81 1.54 17.22
CA ASP A 508 19.51 0.44 17.90
C ASP A 508 18.58 -0.47 18.74
N GLY A 509 17.28 -0.18 18.74
CA GLY A 509 16.25 -0.85 19.52
C GLY A 509 16.02 -0.23 20.91
N SER A 510 16.81 0.77 21.31
CA SER A 510 16.62 1.50 22.56
C SER A 510 15.83 2.77 22.32
N VAL A 511 14.69 2.93 22.99
CA VAL A 511 13.86 4.12 22.82
C VAL A 511 14.27 5.25 23.76
N GLU A 512 14.41 6.46 23.20
CA GLU A 512 14.65 7.68 23.94
C GLU A 512 13.39 8.50 24.20
N ILE A 513 13.41 9.19 25.34
CA ILE A 513 12.45 10.23 25.71
C ILE A 513 13.18 11.57 25.69
N VAL A 514 12.88 12.40 24.69
CA VAL A 514 13.37 13.77 24.58
C VAL A 514 12.37 14.70 25.24
N THR A 515 12.88 15.57 26.12
CA THR A 515 12.04 16.52 26.85
C THR A 515 12.47 17.96 26.57
N GLY A 516 11.50 18.86 26.58
CA GLY A 516 11.66 20.31 26.57
C GLY A 516 10.92 20.95 27.74
N THR A 517 11.27 22.18 28.10
CA THR A 517 10.53 22.96 29.10
C THR A 517 9.40 23.76 28.45
N GLN A 518 8.29 23.96 29.16
CA GLN A 518 7.21 24.86 28.72
C GLN A 518 7.43 26.31 29.21
N ARG A 519 6.45 27.18 28.92
CA ARG A 519 6.44 28.61 29.26
C ARG A 519 6.83 28.86 30.73
N GLY A 520 7.84 29.72 30.92
CA GLY A 520 8.42 30.06 32.22
C GLY A 520 9.71 29.29 32.53
N GLY A 521 9.97 28.17 31.85
CA GLY A 521 11.27 27.48 31.84
C GLY A 521 12.24 28.08 30.81
N GLY A 522 13.55 27.88 31.01
CA GLY A 522 14.55 28.17 29.98
C GLY A 522 14.55 27.09 28.90
N PRO A 523 14.97 27.37 27.65
CA PRO A 523 14.83 26.50 26.45
C PRO A 523 15.76 25.27 26.49
N HIS A 524 15.67 24.51 27.57
CA HIS A 524 16.53 23.38 27.90
C HIS A 524 15.90 22.12 27.32
N VAL A 525 16.70 21.36 26.59
CA VAL A 525 16.38 20.05 26.05
C VAL A 525 17.19 19.00 26.79
N ARG A 526 16.57 17.87 27.14
CA ARG A 526 17.22 16.72 27.80
C ARG A 526 16.73 15.41 27.22
N VAL A 527 17.63 14.43 27.15
CA VAL A 527 17.35 13.10 26.59
C VAL A 527 17.52 12.04 27.66
N PHE A 528 16.52 11.17 27.79
CA PHE A 528 16.46 10.08 28.76
C PHE A 528 16.23 8.76 28.05
N ASN A 529 16.64 7.65 28.67
CA ASN A 529 16.16 6.33 28.27
C ASN A 529 14.76 6.06 28.86
N LYS A 530 14.17 4.90 28.53
CA LYS A 530 12.85 4.49 29.06
C LYS A 530 12.76 4.38 30.60
N ASP A 531 13.88 4.14 31.28
CA ASP A 531 13.96 4.07 32.75
C ASP A 531 14.00 5.46 33.41
N GLY A 532 14.07 6.54 32.62
CA GLY A 532 14.24 7.90 33.13
C GLY A 532 15.68 8.26 33.51
N VAL A 533 16.66 7.47 33.06
CA VAL A 533 18.09 7.77 33.23
C VAL A 533 18.51 8.78 32.17
N LEU A 534 19.11 9.88 32.63
CA LEU A 534 19.60 10.95 31.77
C LEU A 534 20.81 10.48 30.96
N ILE A 535 20.72 10.56 29.62
CA ILE A 535 21.77 10.09 28.71
C ILE A 535 22.89 11.13 28.55
N ASN A 536 22.55 12.42 28.57
CA ASN A 536 23.51 13.52 28.47
C ASN A 536 23.09 14.74 29.33
N PRO A 537 23.98 15.71 29.62
CA PRO A 537 23.68 16.83 30.50
C PRO A 537 22.51 17.74 30.06
N GLY A 538 22.05 17.60 28.81
CA GLY A 538 21.14 18.50 28.14
C GLY A 538 21.84 19.73 27.57
N PHE A 539 21.09 20.49 26.77
CA PHE A 539 21.57 21.72 26.11
C PHE A 539 20.47 22.78 26.03
N PHE A 540 20.85 24.04 25.82
CA PHE A 540 19.90 25.12 25.59
C PHE A 540 19.76 25.35 24.08
N ALA A 541 18.59 25.07 23.50
CA ALA A 541 18.34 25.23 22.06
C ALA A 541 18.33 26.69 21.60
N TYR A 542 18.03 27.60 22.53
CA TYR A 542 17.98 29.05 22.34
C TYR A 542 18.76 29.77 23.45
N ALA A 543 18.76 31.10 23.43
CA ALA A 543 19.46 31.90 24.43
C ALA A 543 19.10 31.46 25.87
N LYS A 544 20.10 31.20 26.71
CA LYS A 544 19.93 30.61 28.05
C LYS A 544 19.02 31.43 28.98
N ASN A 545 18.89 32.73 28.75
CA ASN A 545 18.01 33.63 29.49
C ASN A 545 16.59 33.74 28.92
N PHE A 546 16.32 33.18 27.73
CA PHE A 546 14.97 33.05 27.20
C PHE A 546 14.12 32.18 28.15
N ARG A 547 12.84 32.53 28.31
CA ARG A 547 11.92 31.85 29.26
C ARG A 547 10.62 31.38 28.61
N GLY A 548 10.60 31.30 27.28
CA GLY A 548 9.45 30.78 26.55
C GLY A 548 9.35 29.25 26.53
N GLY A 549 10.40 28.56 26.97
CA GLY A 549 10.51 27.12 26.82
C GLY A 549 10.97 26.69 25.43
N VAL A 550 10.83 25.41 25.13
CA VAL A 550 11.16 24.78 23.85
C VAL A 550 10.20 23.62 23.59
N ASN A 551 9.59 23.61 22.40
CA ASN A 551 8.83 22.48 21.87
C ASN A 551 9.82 21.55 21.15
N VAL A 552 9.66 20.24 21.30
CA VAL A 552 10.60 19.24 20.79
C VAL A 552 9.88 18.20 19.93
N ALA A 553 10.53 17.77 18.86
CA ALA A 553 10.16 16.62 18.05
C ALA A 553 11.44 15.86 17.68
N ILE A 554 11.28 14.63 17.17
CA ILE A 554 12.38 13.85 16.61
C ILE A 554 11.96 13.28 15.27
N GLY A 555 12.90 13.15 14.33
CA GLY A 555 12.68 12.55 13.02
C GLY A 555 13.97 12.42 12.22
N ASP A 556 14.03 11.46 11.30
CA ASP A 556 15.14 11.26 10.36
C ASP A 556 15.01 12.21 9.18
N LEU A 557 15.62 13.39 9.29
CA LEU A 557 15.47 14.46 8.31
C LEU A 557 16.44 14.29 7.13
N ASN A 558 17.24 13.23 7.10
CA ASN A 558 18.31 13.07 6.12
C ASN A 558 18.38 11.69 5.44
N GLY A 559 17.59 10.73 5.90
CA GLY A 559 17.48 9.38 5.35
C GLY A 559 18.64 8.46 5.75
N ASP A 560 19.41 8.78 6.80
CA ASP A 560 20.49 7.92 7.31
C ASP A 560 20.03 6.96 8.42
N HIS A 561 18.73 6.96 8.74
CA HIS A 561 18.09 6.21 9.80
C HIS A 561 18.54 6.61 11.21
N ILE A 562 19.18 7.77 11.38
CA ILE A 562 19.48 8.37 12.68
C ILE A 562 18.61 9.62 12.82
N LYS A 563 17.77 9.65 13.86
CA LYS A 563 16.85 10.77 14.06
C LYS A 563 17.56 12.01 14.63
N GLU A 564 17.14 13.16 14.15
CA GLU A 564 17.51 14.45 14.70
C GLU A 564 16.52 14.94 15.76
N ILE A 565 16.96 15.85 16.63
CA ILE A 565 16.10 16.60 17.54
C ILE A 565 15.72 17.93 16.89
N ILE A 566 14.44 18.14 16.66
CA ILE A 566 13.86 19.40 16.17
C ILE A 566 13.38 20.22 17.37
N ALA A 567 13.79 21.48 17.44
CA ALA A 567 13.43 22.40 18.52
C ALA A 567 12.69 23.63 17.99
N GLY A 568 11.45 23.83 18.43
CA GLY A 568 10.66 25.03 18.21
C GLY A 568 10.74 25.99 19.39
N ALA A 569 10.99 27.28 19.13
CA ALA A 569 10.96 28.29 20.19
C ALA A 569 9.54 28.47 20.74
N GLY A 570 9.38 28.41 22.07
CA GLY A 570 8.08 28.59 22.73
C GLY A 570 7.62 30.06 22.83
N PHE A 571 6.59 30.30 23.66
CA PHE A 571 5.93 31.60 23.81
C PHE A 571 6.89 32.75 24.15
N GLY A 572 6.75 33.89 23.48
CA GLY A 572 7.63 35.06 23.60
C GLY A 572 8.87 34.99 22.71
N GLY A 573 9.18 33.83 22.12
CA GLY A 573 10.15 33.68 21.04
C GLY A 573 9.50 33.89 19.67
N GLY A 574 10.30 34.14 18.65
CA GLY A 574 9.83 34.05 17.26
C GLY A 574 9.50 32.61 16.87
N PRO A 575 8.78 32.37 15.75
CA PRO A 575 8.47 31.03 15.25
C PRO A 575 9.71 30.35 14.64
N HIS A 576 10.81 30.30 15.39
CA HIS A 576 12.09 29.79 14.95
C HIS A 576 12.16 28.29 15.22
N VAL A 577 12.64 27.53 14.23
CA VAL A 577 12.87 26.09 14.30
C VAL A 577 14.35 25.83 14.11
N ARG A 578 14.94 24.93 14.90
CA ARG A 578 16.34 24.51 14.82
C ARG A 578 16.47 22.99 14.89
N VAL A 579 17.55 22.46 14.35
CA VAL A 579 17.81 21.01 14.33
C VAL A 579 19.14 20.70 15.00
N PHE A 580 19.14 19.69 15.86
CA PHE A 580 20.27 19.24 16.67
C PHE A 580 20.44 17.74 16.58
N LYS A 581 21.67 17.26 16.79
CA LYS A 581 21.91 15.85 17.14
C LYS A 581 21.53 15.58 18.60
N LYS A 582 21.41 14.30 18.97
CA LYS A 582 21.15 13.84 20.36
C LYS A 582 22.07 14.47 21.40
N ASP A 583 23.34 14.70 21.05
CA ASP A 583 24.36 15.30 21.93
C ASP A 583 24.26 16.83 22.06
N GLY A 584 23.33 17.47 21.35
CA GLY A 584 23.13 18.93 21.32
C GLY A 584 23.98 19.67 20.29
N THR A 585 24.71 18.95 19.42
CA THR A 585 25.40 19.56 18.28
C THR A 585 24.37 20.17 17.33
N LEU A 586 24.47 21.47 17.09
CA LEU A 586 23.62 22.20 16.14
C LEU A 586 24.01 21.80 14.70
N ILE A 587 23.05 21.30 13.93
CA ILE A 587 23.26 20.88 12.54
C ILE A 587 22.54 21.77 11.54
N ASN A 588 21.38 22.32 11.89
CA ASN A 588 20.73 23.39 11.12
C ASN A 588 20.51 24.61 12.03
N PRO A 589 21.11 25.79 11.70
CA PRO A 589 20.98 27.01 12.51
C PRO A 589 19.56 27.56 12.61
N GLY A 590 18.67 27.10 11.71
CA GLY A 590 17.24 27.26 11.79
C GLY A 590 16.63 28.19 10.76
N PHE A 591 15.29 28.14 10.69
CA PHE A 591 14.46 29.00 9.85
C PHE A 591 13.25 29.50 10.66
N PHE A 592 12.63 30.58 10.21
CA PHE A 592 11.37 31.07 10.78
C PHE A 592 10.19 30.49 10.01
N ALA A 593 9.39 29.65 10.68
CA ALA A 593 8.27 28.96 10.07
C ALA A 593 7.06 29.87 9.79
N TYR A 594 7.00 31.06 10.41
CA TYR A 594 5.95 32.07 10.20
C TYR A 594 6.56 33.48 10.26
N ASP A 595 5.71 34.51 10.29
CA ASP A 595 6.14 35.90 10.37
C ASP A 595 7.21 36.10 11.46
N THR A 596 8.36 36.67 11.09
CA THR A 596 9.52 36.82 11.98
C THR A 596 9.25 37.78 13.16
N GLY A 597 8.22 38.62 13.08
CA GLY A 597 7.71 39.49 14.14
C GLY A 597 6.70 38.80 15.06
N PHE A 598 6.16 37.64 14.68
CA PHE A 598 5.26 36.85 15.54
C PHE A 598 6.00 36.38 16.80
N ARG A 599 5.32 36.37 17.94
CA ARG A 599 5.92 36.02 19.26
C ARG A 599 5.15 34.94 20.01
N GLY A 600 4.24 34.22 19.34
CA GLY A 600 3.55 33.08 19.95
C GLY A 600 4.41 31.82 20.04
N GLY A 601 5.57 31.80 19.37
CA GLY A 601 6.41 30.60 19.22
C GLY A 601 5.92 29.67 18.11
N VAL A 602 6.45 28.46 18.07
CA VAL A 602 6.13 27.43 17.07
C VAL A 602 6.13 26.04 17.70
N ASN A 603 5.07 25.28 17.43
CA ASN A 603 4.95 23.85 17.71
C ASN A 603 5.53 23.07 16.53
N VAL A 604 6.19 21.96 16.83
CA VAL A 604 6.92 21.15 15.85
C VAL A 604 6.57 19.68 15.99
N SER A 605 6.51 18.98 14.87
CA SER A 605 6.43 17.53 14.74
C SER A 605 7.26 17.11 13.53
N ALA A 606 7.64 15.84 13.46
CA ALA A 606 8.35 15.29 12.31
C ALA A 606 7.91 13.85 12.05
N SER A 607 7.73 13.52 10.77
CA SER A 607 7.42 12.19 10.25
C SER A 607 7.45 12.24 8.72
N ASP A 608 7.67 11.11 8.07
CA ASP A 608 7.49 10.94 6.62
C ASP A 608 6.01 11.05 6.26
N VAL A 609 5.61 12.18 5.69
CA VAL A 609 4.20 12.48 5.34
C VAL A 609 3.95 12.41 3.84
N ASP A 610 4.98 12.20 3.01
CA ASP A 610 4.84 12.04 1.57
C ASP A 610 5.36 10.70 1.01
N GLY A 611 5.88 9.83 1.87
CA GLY A 611 6.26 8.45 1.61
C GLY A 611 7.60 8.30 0.90
N ASP A 612 8.51 9.29 0.99
CA ASP A 612 9.82 9.23 0.34
C ASP A 612 10.92 8.58 1.22
N GLY A 613 10.58 8.18 2.45
CA GLY A 613 11.48 7.58 3.42
C GLY A 613 12.32 8.58 4.21
N VAL A 614 12.07 9.88 4.06
CA VAL A 614 12.69 10.97 4.83
C VAL A 614 11.60 11.70 5.60
N ASP A 615 11.85 12.02 6.87
CA ASP A 615 10.86 12.74 7.67
C ASP A 615 10.80 14.24 7.29
N GLU A 616 9.59 14.77 7.16
CA GLU A 616 9.35 16.21 7.06
C GLU A 616 9.33 16.89 8.43
N VAL A 617 9.53 18.20 8.44
CA VAL A 617 9.22 19.04 9.61
C VAL A 617 7.85 19.68 9.45
N ILE A 618 6.92 19.35 10.33
CA ILE A 618 5.57 19.92 10.39
C ILE A 618 5.50 20.96 11.50
N THR A 619 4.94 22.12 11.20
CA THR A 619 4.85 23.23 12.16
C THR A 619 3.42 23.78 12.29
N GLY A 620 3.13 24.28 13.48
CA GLY A 620 1.92 25.04 13.82
C GLY A 620 2.32 26.28 14.64
N PRO A 621 1.76 27.47 14.42
CA PRO A 621 2.15 28.63 15.21
C PRO A 621 1.53 28.51 16.61
N GLY A 622 2.24 29.01 17.63
CA GLY A 622 1.70 29.03 19.00
C GLY A 622 0.57 30.04 19.20
N TYR A 623 0.23 30.31 20.47
CA TYR A 623 -0.85 31.22 20.86
C TYR A 623 -0.75 32.60 20.19
N GLY A 624 -1.88 33.11 19.68
CA GLY A 624 -1.96 34.35 18.91
C GLY A 624 -1.81 34.16 17.40
N GLY A 625 -1.35 32.98 16.95
CA GLY A 625 -1.24 32.61 15.55
C GLY A 625 -2.53 31.95 15.01
N PRO A 626 -2.72 31.93 13.68
CA PRO A 626 -3.83 31.20 13.08
C PRO A 626 -3.62 29.67 13.14
N PRO A 627 -4.67 28.85 13.00
CA PRO A 627 -4.54 27.40 12.96
C PRO A 627 -4.00 26.89 11.61
N LEU A 628 -2.80 27.32 11.23
CA LEU A 628 -2.17 27.07 9.93
C LEU A 628 -1.02 26.06 10.07
N ALA A 629 -1.18 24.88 9.47
CA ALA A 629 -0.11 23.90 9.37
C ALA A 629 0.83 24.27 8.21
N ARG A 630 2.12 24.01 8.38
CA ARG A 630 3.13 24.10 7.31
C ARG A 630 4.08 22.92 7.36
N VAL A 631 4.35 22.33 6.20
CA VAL A 631 5.27 21.21 6.02
C VAL A 631 6.53 21.72 5.35
N TYR A 632 7.70 21.31 5.85
CA TYR A 632 9.01 21.72 5.39
C TYR A 632 9.93 20.51 5.19
N ASP A 633 10.88 20.64 4.29
CA ASP A 633 12.07 19.80 4.32
C ASP A 633 13.03 20.22 5.46
N ARG A 634 14.11 19.45 5.62
CA ARG A 634 15.13 19.69 6.65
C ARG A 634 15.84 21.05 6.55
N ASP A 635 15.89 21.63 5.35
CA ASP A 635 16.60 22.89 5.07
C ASP A 635 15.69 24.10 5.29
N GLY A 636 14.41 23.87 5.57
CA GLY A 636 13.40 24.90 5.80
C GLY A 636 12.71 25.38 4.52
N ASN A 637 12.82 24.63 3.41
CA ASN A 637 12.01 24.88 2.23
C ASN A 637 10.61 24.33 2.46
N ARG A 638 9.61 25.19 2.31
CA ARG A 638 8.21 24.83 2.55
C ARG A 638 7.67 23.98 1.40
N LYS A 639 7.22 22.76 1.72
CA LYS A 639 6.51 21.85 0.80
C LYS A 639 5.04 22.26 0.64
N SER A 640 4.33 22.53 1.74
CA SER A 640 2.89 22.85 1.72
C SER A 640 2.45 23.77 2.88
N GLU A 641 1.24 24.33 2.78
CA GLU A 641 0.56 25.00 3.90
C GLU A 641 -0.97 24.92 3.77
N PHE A 642 -1.67 24.73 4.90
CA PHE A 642 -3.14 24.66 4.92
C PHE A 642 -3.71 24.97 6.31
N TYR A 643 -4.95 25.46 6.33
CA TYR A 643 -5.66 25.74 7.59
C TYR A 643 -6.34 24.47 8.11
N VAL A 644 -6.07 24.14 9.38
CA VAL A 644 -6.66 22.98 10.06
C VAL A 644 -8.02 23.36 10.67
N PHE A 645 -8.18 24.57 11.19
CA PHE A 645 -9.42 25.07 11.78
C PHE A 645 -9.82 26.41 11.13
N ASP A 646 -10.83 27.12 11.67
CA ASP A 646 -11.26 28.40 11.11
C ASP A 646 -10.09 29.39 11.04
N PRO A 647 -9.74 29.93 9.85
CA PRO A 647 -8.64 30.87 9.66
C PRO A 647 -8.72 32.15 10.50
N LYS A 648 -9.87 32.46 11.11
CA LYS A 648 -10.07 33.61 12.00
C LYS A 648 -9.67 33.32 13.45
N GLU A 649 -9.52 32.07 13.84
CA GLU A 649 -9.05 31.71 15.18
C GLU A 649 -7.61 32.16 15.41
N ARG A 650 -7.28 32.50 16.66
CA ARG A 650 -5.95 32.97 17.05
C ARG A 650 -5.40 32.21 18.26
N ARG A 651 -5.82 30.96 18.41
CA ARG A 651 -5.42 30.09 19.53
C ARG A 651 -4.11 29.35 19.25
N GLY A 652 -3.59 29.44 18.03
CA GLY A 652 -2.47 28.65 17.55
C GLY A 652 -2.90 27.29 16.99
N LEU A 653 -1.93 26.44 16.72
CA LEU A 653 -2.12 25.06 16.28
C LEU A 653 -1.13 24.17 17.01
N GLU A 654 -1.64 23.23 17.79
CA GLU A 654 -0.87 22.05 18.15
C GLU A 654 -0.91 21.09 16.96
N VAL A 655 0.24 20.62 16.51
CA VAL A 655 0.35 19.78 15.32
C VAL A 655 1.21 18.57 15.64
N VAL A 656 0.75 17.41 15.19
CA VAL A 656 1.51 16.16 15.22
C VAL A 656 1.35 15.41 13.91
N ALA A 657 2.28 14.51 13.63
CA ALA A 657 2.19 13.58 12.51
C ALA A 657 2.25 12.14 13.03
N SER A 658 1.38 11.29 12.49
CA SER A 658 1.31 9.86 12.82
C SER A 658 0.62 9.14 11.67
N ASP A 659 1.09 7.94 11.36
CA ASP A 659 0.36 6.99 10.50
C ASP A 659 -0.86 6.49 11.27
N VAL A 660 -2.02 7.12 11.05
CA VAL A 660 -3.25 6.79 11.79
C VAL A 660 -4.16 5.86 11.01
N ASP A 661 -3.96 5.74 9.70
CA ASP A 661 -4.70 4.80 8.87
C ASP A 661 -3.92 3.54 8.49
N GLY A 662 -2.63 3.44 8.81
CA GLY A 662 -1.80 2.25 8.65
C GLY A 662 -1.21 2.08 7.24
N ASP A 663 -1.29 3.10 6.39
CA ASP A 663 -0.85 3.04 5.00
C ASP A 663 0.68 3.18 4.82
N GLY A 664 1.41 3.38 5.92
CA GLY A 664 2.86 3.55 5.93
C GLY A 664 3.32 4.99 5.72
N ARG A 665 2.41 5.94 5.48
CA ARG A 665 2.68 7.38 5.50
C ARG A 665 1.98 7.99 6.70
N ALA A 666 2.60 9.01 7.28
CA ALA A 666 1.98 9.73 8.38
C ALA A 666 0.97 10.78 7.88
N GLU A 667 -0.19 10.84 8.53
CA GLU A 667 -1.09 11.98 8.40
C GLU A 667 -0.62 13.15 9.26
N VAL A 668 -0.96 14.36 8.84
CA VAL A 668 -0.86 15.58 9.65
C VAL A 668 -2.13 15.76 10.48
N LEU A 669 -1.98 15.70 11.80
CA LEU A 669 -3.04 15.91 12.76
C LEU A 669 -2.92 17.30 13.38
N GLY A 670 -3.96 18.11 13.23
CA GLY A 670 -4.08 19.36 13.98
C GLY A 670 -5.02 19.19 15.18
N LEU A 671 -4.54 19.59 16.36
CA LEU A 671 -5.22 19.39 17.63
C LEU A 671 -5.73 20.72 18.18
N THR A 672 -6.90 20.69 18.82
CA THR A 672 -7.38 21.84 19.59
C THR A 672 -6.49 22.08 20.81
N THR A 673 -6.23 23.35 21.12
CA THR A 673 -5.48 23.72 22.34
C THR A 673 -6.35 23.65 23.60
N ASP A 674 -7.67 23.68 23.44
CA ASP A 674 -8.64 23.43 24.51
C ASP A 674 -8.96 21.93 24.56
N VAL A 675 -9.14 21.40 25.77
CA VAL A 675 -9.39 19.98 26.00
C VAL A 675 -10.76 19.73 26.60
N PHE A 676 -11.38 18.65 26.15
CA PHE A 676 -12.50 18.03 26.82
C PHE A 676 -12.02 17.20 28.02
N THR A 677 -12.74 17.26 29.14
CA THR A 677 -12.44 16.47 30.35
C THR A 677 -13.71 15.83 30.89
N PHE A 678 -13.73 14.52 31.13
CA PHE A 678 -14.80 13.89 31.89
C PHE A 678 -14.72 14.30 33.37
N SER A 679 -15.87 14.46 34.02
CA SER A 679 -16.03 15.00 35.38
C SER A 679 -15.57 14.07 36.51
N GLY A 680 -14.58 13.21 36.28
CA GLY A 680 -14.14 12.15 37.20
C GLY A 680 -12.78 12.36 37.88
N PHE A 681 -12.12 13.51 37.66
CA PHE A 681 -10.77 13.82 38.16
C PHE A 681 -10.73 15.05 39.06
#